data_AF-A0A1J9R293-F1
#
_entry.id   AF-A0A1J9R293-F1
#
_cell.length_a   1.000
_cell.length_b   1.000
_cell.length_c   1.000
_cell.angle_alpha   90.00
_cell.angle_beta   90.00
_cell.angle_gamma   90.00
#
_symmetry.space_group_name_H-M   'P 1'
#
loop_
_entity.id
_entity.type
_entity.pdbx_description
1 polymer ?
#
loop_
_entity_poly.entity_id
_entity_poly.type
_entity_poly.pdbx_seq_one_letter_code
_entity_poly.pdbx_strand_id
1 'polypeptide(L)'
;MADKRKQPPSSSKQQGGQNGRDRKRAKTRDARAIAAQSTGTAFRNGEVDVDKFVKAHEYAIKALESGMQKARQGLTTRAFQGVPKELRRRTASHNVKRVPKRLRARGAREMVEDNTPTVTARRRKPSGHMRLRLDNAKKFQRFVSKVRAKKGKKNKERSETAGDAGEGDVMEVSVTQAEGAIKTRKARVKSSKPKNPPVPPAKFRKRQLNKQWLPTHMFHTKRAHMTPALEPLWRFAIPLAPTMKCYRSTHRASVARGAVAWDTSYMSTIGLTGSETHIQKLLTDFGVDNWDKRGQKWRAGSRTWEGWLYEKGGWPEKAIAPVTIVWCAKPKPEDVEMQDGTTGGASSKQKDRRDVLIRIHPSAFLELWDAIRKLNPPVTMEDLRWEIGSIEITGPGATEALCGVLWPVPADDAEDSPSSVWKKLAPVTNLGTLPLNAVLGFEISDPRLHHPPRTVQIPTDNNSHSQLVNTCASWPPDRTQGPSALFTRKKRLDSSRALPSQKSINRRKTAAMPKAYPEPLSTDPAIPILLSSSRTGGLGNGTWTILLPWKCVSPVWNSLMYYPLSTGANVRFGGLNQKRQLAFEAGLPFFPADHPGTNAGQEWDVRETEKRKAEWEKRPKGKRVQWESLKLAEGRIGEVGKGWACDWDMLRGDTDATSETRPSLYQVPSFLADEATSSRKTDKVPNPDLALTNVCVTIIGRGAPTDCARIYRLPTADADLRRKWLALTPGPQTKSSAKRKTAQLLRMPAPDAPERVHQAFLAASLLDGDKKDVQAGGKDYPVVPDKGDLIGFVTAGNYNLGEGRVTGVGNVLLKKLVEGMGVEQNAESLCIVRNAGESVGRLAKWKIV
;
A
#
# COMPACT_ATOMS: atom_id res chain seq x y z
N MET A 1 53.75 34.23 -37.90
CA MET A 1 53.79 35.18 -36.77
C MET A 1 52.36 35.59 -36.43
N ALA A 2 51.88 35.21 -35.25
CA ALA A 2 50.72 35.75 -34.53
C ALA A 2 50.64 34.97 -33.20
N ASP A 3 50.46 35.68 -32.10
CA ASP A 3 50.85 35.29 -30.75
C ASP A 3 50.26 33.97 -30.22
N LYS A 4 51.17 33.07 -29.79
CA LYS A 4 50.86 32.04 -28.79
C LYS A 4 50.48 32.75 -27.48
N ARG A 5 49.19 33.03 -27.30
CA ARG A 5 48.65 33.50 -26.02
C ARG A 5 48.96 32.47 -24.94
N LYS A 6 49.92 32.81 -24.09
CA LYS A 6 50.35 32.10 -22.89
C LYS A 6 49.12 31.60 -22.13
N GLN A 7 49.10 30.32 -21.81
CA GLN A 7 48.23 29.79 -20.75
C GLN A 7 48.46 30.63 -19.48
N PRO A 8 47.40 30.96 -18.71
CA PRO A 8 47.59 31.66 -17.46
C PRO A 8 48.48 30.81 -16.54
N PRO A 9 49.43 31.42 -15.81
CA PRO A 9 50.36 30.66 -14.99
C PRO A 9 49.60 29.90 -13.92
N SER A 10 49.90 28.60 -13.76
CA SER A 10 49.52 27.84 -12.58
C SER A 10 50.33 28.34 -11.38
N SER A 11 49.93 29.47 -10.79
CA SER A 11 50.52 29.96 -9.54
C SER A 11 49.95 29.15 -8.37
N SER A 12 50.49 27.96 -8.12
CA SER A 12 50.17 27.15 -6.94
C SER A 12 51.29 27.15 -5.89
N LYS A 13 52.27 28.05 -6.00
CA LYS A 13 53.28 28.26 -4.96
C LYS A 13 53.18 29.67 -4.40
N GLN A 14 53.06 29.72 -3.08
CA GLN A 14 53.12 30.88 -2.18
C GLN A 14 51.87 31.78 -2.14
N GLN A 15 51.00 31.50 -1.17
CA GLN A 15 50.48 32.49 -0.23
C GLN A 15 49.99 31.76 1.03
N GLY A 16 50.81 31.78 2.08
CA GLY A 16 50.36 31.49 3.44
C GLY A 16 49.38 32.58 3.88
N GLY A 17 48.26 32.18 4.47
CA GLY A 17 47.33 33.11 5.12
C GLY A 17 45.99 33.38 4.42
N GLN A 18 45.62 32.70 3.33
CA GLN A 18 44.26 32.88 2.78
C GLN A 18 43.22 32.08 3.58
N ASN A 19 42.23 32.79 4.14
CA ASN A 19 41.07 32.21 4.81
C ASN A 19 40.44 31.10 3.96
N GLY A 20 40.03 29.99 4.57
CA GLY A 20 39.41 28.86 3.86
C GLY A 20 38.14 29.22 3.06
N ARG A 21 37.60 30.43 3.23
CA ARG A 21 36.52 31.02 2.41
C ARG A 21 37.01 31.55 1.06
N ASP A 22 38.19 32.16 0.98
CA ASP A 22 38.69 32.79 -0.26
C ASP A 22 39.16 31.73 -1.25
N ARG A 23 39.82 30.67 -0.75
CA ARG A 23 40.15 29.48 -1.54
C ARG A 23 38.91 28.79 -2.11
N LYS A 24 37.79 28.80 -1.38
CA LYS A 24 36.49 28.26 -1.85
C LYS A 24 35.85 29.16 -2.91
N ARG A 25 35.93 30.49 -2.76
CA ARG A 25 35.45 31.45 -3.78
C ARG A 25 36.25 31.35 -5.08
N ALA A 26 37.58 31.31 -5.01
CA ALA A 26 38.45 31.13 -6.17
C ALA A 26 38.13 29.83 -6.92
N LYS A 27 38.05 28.70 -6.20
CA LYS A 27 37.67 27.40 -6.79
C LYS A 27 36.29 27.40 -7.46
N THR A 28 35.34 28.16 -6.91
CA THR A 28 33.99 28.29 -7.49
C THR A 28 34.00 29.16 -8.74
N ARG A 29 34.83 30.22 -8.77
CA ARG A 29 35.00 31.10 -9.92
C ARG A 29 35.70 30.38 -11.08
N ASP A 30 36.77 29.65 -10.79
CA ASP A 30 37.51 28.84 -11.79
C ASP A 30 36.65 27.71 -12.36
N ALA A 31 35.80 27.08 -11.55
CA ALA A 31 34.87 26.06 -12.02
C ALA A 31 33.76 26.61 -12.95
N ARG A 32 33.55 27.93 -12.97
CA ARG A 32 32.52 28.62 -13.77
C ARG A 32 33.10 29.40 -14.95
N ALA A 33 34.41 29.59 -15.03
CA ALA A 33 35.07 30.26 -16.13
C ALA A 33 35.35 29.26 -17.26
N ILE A 34 34.54 29.32 -18.33
CA ILE A 34 34.77 28.57 -19.56
C ILE A 34 35.34 29.55 -20.59
N ALA A 35 36.53 29.28 -21.11
CA ALA A 35 37.13 30.10 -22.15
C ALA A 35 36.40 29.86 -23.49
N ALA A 36 35.84 30.91 -24.08
CA ALA A 36 35.25 30.85 -25.41
C ALA A 36 36.34 30.98 -26.49
N GLN A 37 36.28 30.17 -27.54
CA GLN A 37 37.10 30.29 -28.74
C GLN A 37 36.25 30.84 -29.89
N SER A 38 36.85 31.64 -30.76
CA SER A 38 36.17 32.26 -31.91
C SER A 38 35.94 31.25 -33.04
N THR A 39 34.77 31.28 -33.65
CA THR A 39 34.28 30.34 -34.68
C THR A 39 34.63 30.72 -36.13
N GLY A 40 35.56 31.65 -36.32
CA GLY A 40 35.81 32.30 -37.62
C GLY A 40 36.21 31.37 -38.77
N THR A 41 36.66 30.14 -38.50
CA THR A 41 37.10 29.18 -39.52
C THR A 41 36.04 28.14 -39.92
N ALA A 42 34.86 28.15 -39.30
CA ALA A 42 33.82 27.12 -39.47
C ALA A 42 32.78 27.46 -40.54
N PHE A 43 32.76 28.69 -41.04
CA PHE A 43 31.80 29.16 -42.04
C PHE A 43 32.53 29.38 -43.37
N ARG A 44 32.03 28.75 -44.45
CA ARG A 44 32.45 29.05 -45.83
C ARG A 44 31.20 29.42 -46.61
N ASN A 45 31.18 30.64 -47.18
CA ASN A 45 30.15 31.09 -48.12
C ASN A 45 28.69 30.92 -47.66
N GLY A 46 28.40 31.09 -46.36
CA GLY A 46 27.04 30.96 -45.82
C GLY A 46 26.56 29.53 -45.54
N GLU A 47 27.36 28.52 -45.88
CA GLU A 47 27.09 27.11 -45.55
C GLU A 47 27.95 26.65 -44.35
N VAL A 48 27.37 25.79 -43.51
CA VAL A 48 28.03 25.25 -42.29
C VAL A 48 28.58 23.86 -42.59
N ASP A 49 29.91 23.73 -42.60
CA ASP A 49 30.58 22.43 -42.63
C ASP A 49 30.54 21.82 -41.22
N VAL A 50 29.68 20.83 -41.02
CA VAL A 50 29.40 20.22 -39.70
C VAL A 50 30.68 19.61 -39.08
N ASP A 51 31.56 18.99 -39.88
CA ASP A 51 32.78 18.37 -39.36
C ASP A 51 33.77 19.44 -38.87
N LYS A 52 33.97 20.50 -39.65
CA LYS A 52 34.82 21.63 -39.23
C LYS A 52 34.21 22.43 -38.08
N PHE A 53 32.88 22.56 -38.03
CA PHE A 53 32.17 23.22 -36.94
C PHE A 53 32.30 22.45 -35.63
N VAL A 54 32.08 21.12 -35.64
CA VAL A 54 32.26 20.28 -34.45
C VAL A 54 33.73 20.27 -34.00
N LYS A 55 34.70 20.20 -34.94
CA LYS A 55 36.14 20.29 -34.62
C LYS A 55 36.52 21.65 -34.02
N ALA A 56 36.01 22.75 -34.58
CA ALA A 56 36.23 24.09 -34.03
C ALA A 56 35.61 24.24 -32.61
N HIS A 57 34.53 23.51 -32.33
CA HIS A 57 33.87 23.49 -31.02
C HIS A 57 34.32 22.37 -30.08
N GLU A 58 35.19 21.45 -30.50
CA GLU A 58 35.59 20.28 -29.72
C GLU A 58 36.18 20.67 -28.35
N TYR A 59 37.06 21.68 -28.35
CA TYR A 59 37.64 22.23 -27.13
C TYR A 59 36.57 22.86 -26.23
N ALA A 60 35.63 23.63 -26.80
CA ALA A 60 34.56 24.26 -26.05
C ALA A 60 33.59 23.24 -25.44
N ILE A 61 33.25 22.17 -26.18
CA ILE A 61 32.42 21.05 -25.70
C ILE A 61 33.14 20.32 -24.57
N LYS A 62 34.42 19.93 -24.76
CA LYS A 62 35.23 19.29 -23.71
C LYS A 62 35.43 20.20 -22.49
N ALA A 63 35.61 21.50 -22.69
CA ALA A 63 35.74 22.49 -21.62
C ALA A 63 34.40 22.69 -20.88
N LEU A 64 33.27 22.66 -21.58
CA LEU A 64 31.93 22.70 -21.00
C LEU A 64 31.65 21.42 -20.19
N GLU A 65 31.92 20.24 -20.73
CA GLU A 65 31.78 18.96 -20.02
C GLU A 65 32.66 18.92 -18.76
N SER A 66 33.93 19.30 -18.89
CA SER A 66 34.86 19.43 -17.77
C SER A 66 34.38 20.47 -16.76
N GLY A 67 33.86 21.61 -17.21
CA GLY A 67 33.26 22.66 -16.41
C GLY A 67 32.02 22.19 -15.66
N MET A 68 31.12 21.44 -16.30
CA MET A 68 29.95 20.83 -15.68
C MET A 68 30.35 19.79 -14.62
N GLN A 69 31.37 18.97 -14.89
CA GLN A 69 31.92 18.02 -13.92
C GLN A 69 32.58 18.76 -12.73
N LYS A 70 33.37 19.80 -13.00
CA LYS A 70 34.01 20.65 -11.99
C LYS A 70 33.00 21.44 -11.17
N ALA A 71 31.92 21.95 -11.76
CA ALA A 71 30.84 22.64 -11.06
C ALA A 71 30.04 21.66 -10.18
N ARG A 72 29.78 20.45 -10.69
CA ARG A 72 29.15 19.35 -9.92
C ARG A 72 30.01 18.90 -8.74
N GLN A 73 31.34 18.88 -8.91
CA GLN A 73 32.30 18.60 -7.84
C GLN A 73 32.64 19.82 -6.96
N GLY A 74 32.41 21.02 -7.48
CA GLY A 74 32.68 22.33 -6.88
C GLY A 74 31.54 22.84 -5.99
N LEU A 75 30.35 22.25 -6.11
CA LEU A 75 29.36 22.22 -5.04
C LEU A 75 30.05 21.68 -3.78
N THR A 76 30.18 22.53 -2.75
CA THR A 76 30.78 22.24 -1.44
C THR A 76 29.90 21.26 -0.65
N THR A 77 29.65 20.09 -1.21
CA THR A 77 28.87 19.03 -0.61
C THR A 77 29.84 18.03 0.00
N ARG A 78 29.60 17.67 1.26
CA ARG A 78 30.36 16.62 1.95
C ARG A 78 30.17 15.28 1.24
N ALA A 79 31.12 14.37 1.41
CA ALA A 79 31.06 13.01 0.85
C ALA A 79 29.73 12.31 1.18
N PHE A 80 29.22 12.46 2.40
CA PHE A 80 27.93 11.88 2.81
C PHE A 80 26.70 12.61 2.25
N GLN A 81 26.84 13.86 1.79
CA GLN A 81 25.79 14.62 1.11
C GLN A 81 25.74 14.32 -0.40
N GLY A 82 26.82 13.82 -1.00
CA GLY A 82 26.86 13.39 -2.39
C GLY A 82 25.96 12.18 -2.71
N VAL A 83 25.43 11.52 -1.69
CA VAL A 83 24.47 10.41 -1.81
C VAL A 83 23.03 10.96 -1.93
N PRO A 84 22.13 10.34 -2.74
CA PRO A 84 20.72 10.73 -2.83
C PRO A 84 20.05 10.83 -1.46
N LYS A 85 19.12 11.78 -1.30
CA LYS A 85 18.49 12.11 -0.01
C LYS A 85 17.95 10.88 0.74
N GLU A 86 17.31 9.95 0.03
CA GLU A 86 16.73 8.70 0.59
C GLU A 86 17.80 7.73 1.15
N LEU A 87 19.01 7.76 0.57
CA LEU A 87 20.13 6.90 0.96
C LEU A 87 21.05 7.55 2.02
N ARG A 88 20.87 8.85 2.32
CA ARG A 88 21.64 9.55 3.36
C ARG A 88 21.36 8.94 4.74
N ARG A 89 22.40 8.88 5.57
CA ARG A 89 22.31 8.40 6.96
C ARG A 89 22.90 9.44 7.89
N ARG A 90 22.17 9.80 8.96
CA ARG A 90 22.63 10.80 9.95
C ARG A 90 23.97 10.41 10.59
N THR A 91 24.18 9.11 10.84
CA THR A 91 25.42 8.58 11.42
C THR A 91 26.62 8.66 10.50
N ALA A 92 26.45 9.00 9.22
CA ALA A 92 27.57 9.18 8.29
C ALA A 92 28.48 10.37 8.63
N SER A 93 27.99 11.35 9.41
CA SER A 93 28.79 12.51 9.84
C SER A 93 29.93 12.16 10.79
N HIS A 94 29.79 11.08 11.57
CA HIS A 94 30.80 10.63 12.55
C HIS A 94 31.21 9.16 12.35
N ASN A 95 30.72 8.50 11.29
CA ASN A 95 31.07 7.12 10.96
C ASN A 95 31.12 6.93 9.44
N VAL A 96 32.33 7.00 8.90
CA VAL A 96 32.65 6.81 7.48
C VAL A 96 32.08 5.51 6.89
N LYS A 97 31.96 4.44 7.69
CA LYS A 97 31.47 3.13 7.21
C LYS A 97 30.00 3.17 6.75
N ARG A 98 29.25 4.22 7.11
CA ARG A 98 27.85 4.46 6.72
C ARG A 98 27.68 5.09 5.34
N VAL A 99 28.79 5.38 4.65
CA VAL A 99 28.82 5.88 3.27
C VAL A 99 29.30 4.76 2.33
N PRO A 100 28.86 4.72 1.04
CA PRO A 100 29.34 3.74 0.05
C PRO A 100 30.87 3.65 -0.03
N LYS A 101 31.42 2.45 -0.29
CA LYS A 101 32.87 2.18 -0.31
C LYS A 101 33.65 3.23 -1.11
N ARG A 102 33.19 3.58 -2.31
CA ARG A 102 33.80 4.59 -3.21
C ARG A 102 33.96 6.00 -2.61
N LEU A 103 33.12 6.36 -1.63
CA LEU A 103 33.13 7.66 -0.97
C LEU A 103 33.80 7.63 0.41
N ARG A 104 34.20 6.45 0.90
CA ARG A 104 34.77 6.31 2.25
C ARG A 104 36.11 7.01 2.41
N ALA A 105 37.00 6.90 1.43
CA ALA A 105 38.30 7.58 1.47
C ALA A 105 38.13 9.11 1.56
N ARG A 106 37.22 9.67 0.77
CA ARG A 106 36.87 11.10 0.82
C ARG A 106 36.23 11.47 2.17
N GLY A 107 35.27 10.69 2.65
CA GLY A 107 34.60 10.94 3.93
C GLY A 107 35.54 10.83 5.13
N ALA A 108 36.54 9.94 5.09
CA ALA A 108 37.56 9.84 6.13
C ALA A 108 38.45 11.09 6.18
N ARG A 109 38.90 11.58 5.02
CA ARG A 109 39.67 12.84 4.92
C ARG A 109 38.88 14.03 5.45
N GLU A 110 37.65 14.20 4.98
CA GLU A 110 36.76 15.29 5.43
C GLU A 110 36.50 15.23 6.95
N MET A 111 36.40 14.02 7.54
CA MET A 111 36.21 13.85 8.98
C MET A 111 37.43 14.22 9.81
N VAL A 112 38.65 14.00 9.29
CA VAL A 112 39.92 14.42 9.91
C VAL A 112 40.06 15.94 9.79
N GLU A 113 39.80 16.52 8.62
CA GLU A 113 39.81 17.97 8.39
C GLU A 113 38.85 18.72 9.33
N ASP A 114 37.70 18.10 9.64
CA ASP A 114 36.68 18.68 10.52
C ASP A 114 36.92 18.38 12.02
N ASN A 115 38.00 17.67 12.38
CA ASN A 115 38.24 17.19 13.75
C ASN A 115 37.01 16.48 14.37
N THR A 116 36.26 15.73 13.56
CA THR A 116 35.00 15.11 14.02
C THR A 116 35.26 14.07 15.12
N PRO A 117 34.50 14.08 16.23
CA PRO A 117 34.69 13.11 17.30
C PRO A 117 34.29 11.70 16.84
N THR A 118 35.29 10.87 16.54
CA THR A 118 35.09 9.47 16.16
C THR A 118 34.90 8.60 17.39
N VAL A 119 33.65 8.36 17.78
CA VAL A 119 33.34 7.44 18.87
C VAL A 119 33.38 5.99 18.36
N THR A 120 34.47 5.27 18.63
CA THR A 120 34.55 3.83 18.38
C THR A 120 33.77 3.06 19.45
N ALA A 121 33.04 2.02 19.07
CA ALA A 121 32.17 1.26 20.00
C ALA A 121 32.94 0.67 21.20
N ARG A 122 34.25 0.40 21.06
CA ARG A 122 35.13 -0.09 22.13
C ARG A 122 35.45 0.98 23.18
N ARG A 123 35.44 2.27 22.81
CA ARG A 123 35.73 3.39 23.73
C ARG A 123 34.47 4.01 24.35
N ARG A 124 33.27 3.46 24.08
CA ARG A 124 32.02 3.94 24.71
C ARG A 124 31.92 3.43 26.14
N LYS A 125 31.88 4.34 27.12
CA LYS A 125 31.44 4.01 28.48
C LYS A 125 29.99 3.47 28.39
N PRO A 126 29.67 2.34 29.05
CA PRO A 126 28.32 1.79 29.03
C PRO A 126 27.36 2.80 29.65
N SER A 127 26.25 3.08 28.95
CA SER A 127 25.14 3.88 29.48
C SER A 127 24.61 3.26 30.78
N GLY A 128 24.02 4.06 31.68
CA GLY A 128 23.42 3.55 32.93
C GLY A 128 22.48 2.36 32.71
N HIS A 129 21.68 2.39 31.64
CA HIS A 129 20.78 1.28 31.29
C HIS A 129 21.52 0.01 30.82
N MET A 130 22.71 0.18 30.22
CA MET A 130 23.58 -0.93 29.81
C MET A 130 24.34 -1.52 31.00
N ARG A 131 24.77 -0.68 31.96
CA ARG A 131 25.33 -1.13 33.24
C ARG A 131 24.31 -2.02 33.99
N LEU A 132 23.08 -1.54 34.14
CA LEU A 132 22.01 -2.28 34.82
C LEU A 132 21.70 -3.62 34.14
N ARG A 133 21.74 -3.67 32.79
CA ARG A 133 21.64 -4.94 32.04
C ARG A 133 22.80 -5.89 32.28
N LEU A 134 24.04 -5.38 32.29
CA LEU A 134 25.22 -6.20 32.54
C LEU A 134 25.19 -6.75 33.97
N ASP A 135 24.77 -5.95 34.95
CA ASP A 135 24.64 -6.39 36.34
C ASP A 135 23.53 -7.42 36.50
N ASN A 136 22.37 -7.24 35.85
CA ASN A 136 21.32 -8.25 35.83
C ASN A 136 21.76 -9.53 35.13
N ALA A 137 22.53 -9.45 34.04
CA ALA A 137 23.08 -10.63 33.37
C ALA A 137 24.07 -11.38 34.27
N LYS A 138 24.95 -10.66 34.98
CA LYS A 138 25.86 -11.24 35.98
C LYS A 138 25.09 -11.89 37.14
N LYS A 139 24.07 -11.21 37.68
CA LYS A 139 23.19 -11.77 38.72
C LYS A 139 22.50 -13.05 38.23
N PHE A 140 22.02 -13.06 37.00
CA PHE A 140 21.39 -14.24 36.40
C PHE A 140 22.39 -15.38 36.16
N GLN A 141 23.60 -15.09 35.66
CA GLN A 141 24.66 -16.10 35.52
C GLN A 141 25.04 -16.72 36.86
N ARG A 142 25.18 -15.90 37.92
CA ARG A 142 25.41 -16.36 39.29
C ARG A 142 24.25 -17.20 39.83
N PHE A 143 23.01 -16.83 39.50
CA PHE A 143 21.85 -17.61 39.87
C PHE A 143 21.85 -18.98 39.15
N VAL A 144 22.10 -19.01 37.85
CA VAL A 144 22.18 -20.25 37.06
C VAL A 144 23.31 -21.15 37.55
N SER A 145 24.49 -20.59 37.85
CA SER A 145 25.61 -21.38 38.40
C SER A 145 25.26 -21.95 39.78
N LYS A 146 24.62 -21.18 40.66
CA LYS A 146 24.13 -21.67 41.96
C LYS A 146 23.08 -22.78 41.81
N VAL A 147 22.12 -22.64 40.89
CA VAL A 147 21.10 -23.68 40.64
C VAL A 147 21.75 -24.94 40.10
N ARG A 148 22.71 -24.82 39.17
CA ARG A 148 23.48 -25.97 38.66
C ARG A 148 24.31 -26.64 39.75
N ALA A 149 24.98 -25.87 40.61
CA ALA A 149 25.74 -26.39 41.74
C ALA A 149 24.84 -27.09 42.77
N LYS A 150 23.66 -26.54 43.07
CA LYS A 150 22.68 -27.16 43.97
C LYS A 150 22.09 -28.45 43.38
N LYS A 151 21.83 -28.49 42.07
CA LYS A 151 21.43 -29.72 41.37
C LYS A 151 22.55 -30.76 41.36
N GLY A 152 23.81 -30.32 41.17
CA GLY A 152 25.00 -31.18 41.27
C GLY A 152 25.19 -31.77 42.67
N LYS A 153 25.09 -30.95 43.72
CA LYS A 153 25.12 -31.42 45.12
C LYS A 153 23.98 -32.39 45.42
N LYS A 154 22.75 -32.10 44.98
CA LYS A 154 21.61 -32.99 45.17
C LYS A 154 21.75 -34.34 44.42
N ASN A 155 22.43 -34.34 43.28
CA ASN A 155 22.80 -35.58 42.58
C ASN A 155 23.92 -36.34 43.30
N LYS A 156 24.87 -35.63 43.93
CA LYS A 156 25.98 -36.21 44.69
C LYS A 156 25.53 -36.77 46.03
N GLU A 157 24.67 -36.06 46.75
CA GLU A 157 23.97 -36.53 47.95
C GLU A 157 23.10 -37.76 47.64
N ARG A 158 22.45 -37.80 46.47
CA ARG A 158 21.73 -38.99 45.99
C ARG A 158 22.63 -40.18 45.64
N SER A 159 23.87 -39.94 45.19
CA SER A 159 24.83 -41.03 44.93
C SER A 159 25.54 -41.49 46.20
N GLU A 160 25.65 -40.64 47.22
CA GLU A 160 26.28 -40.99 48.52
C GLU A 160 25.30 -41.73 49.45
N THR A 161 23.97 -41.57 49.30
CA THR A 161 22.95 -42.36 50.02
C THR A 161 22.58 -43.69 49.34
N ALA A 162 23.14 -43.99 48.17
CA ALA A 162 22.93 -45.23 47.44
C ALA A 162 24.24 -46.04 47.42
N GLY A 163 24.66 -46.46 48.61
CA GLY A 163 25.66 -47.51 48.78
C GLY A 163 24.98 -48.87 48.78
N ASP A 164 25.38 -49.70 47.83
CA ASP A 164 25.16 -51.15 47.74
C ASP A 164 23.81 -51.66 47.20
N ALA A 165 23.73 -51.70 45.87
CA ALA A 165 23.24 -52.85 45.09
C ALA A 165 23.36 -52.56 43.58
N GLY A 166 24.14 -53.40 42.87
CA GLY A 166 23.94 -53.69 41.45
C GLY A 166 24.50 -52.69 40.44
N GLU A 167 25.60 -53.08 39.81
CA GLU A 167 26.12 -52.53 38.56
C GLU A 167 25.05 -52.52 37.44
N GLY A 168 24.96 -51.38 36.75
CA GLY A 168 24.34 -51.27 35.41
C GLY A 168 22.99 -50.56 35.36
N ASP A 169 22.98 -49.22 35.30
CA ASP A 169 22.33 -48.48 34.19
C ASP A 169 22.72 -47.00 34.26
N VAL A 170 23.64 -46.58 33.40
CA VAL A 170 23.92 -45.16 33.16
C VAL A 170 22.77 -44.65 32.29
N MET A 171 21.83 -43.92 32.90
CA MET A 171 20.83 -43.16 32.14
C MET A 171 21.49 -41.96 31.45
N GLU A 172 22.28 -42.27 30.42
CA GLU A 172 22.59 -41.38 29.33
C GLU A 172 21.25 -41.07 28.65
N VAL A 173 20.80 -39.80 28.70
CA VAL A 173 19.75 -39.35 27.78
C VAL A 173 20.42 -39.17 26.42
N SER A 174 20.89 -40.28 25.84
CA SER A 174 20.95 -40.46 24.42
C SER A 174 19.50 -40.39 23.96
N VAL A 175 19.16 -39.36 23.18
CA VAL A 175 17.99 -39.43 22.32
C VAL A 175 18.33 -40.49 21.28
N THR A 176 18.14 -41.77 21.63
CA THR A 176 17.97 -42.80 20.63
C THR A 176 16.78 -42.37 19.81
N GLN A 177 17.02 -42.08 18.53
CA GLN A 177 15.93 -42.00 17.57
C GLN A 177 15.29 -43.38 17.62
N ALA A 178 14.13 -43.49 18.26
CA ALA A 178 13.31 -44.67 18.12
C ALA A 178 13.00 -44.81 16.63
N GLU A 179 13.69 -45.75 15.97
CA GLU A 179 13.33 -46.30 14.65
C GLU A 179 12.07 -47.15 14.79
N GLY A 180 11.03 -46.49 15.25
CA GLY A 180 9.70 -46.97 15.39
C GLY A 180 8.88 -45.71 15.37
N ALA A 181 8.54 -45.25 14.17
CA ALA A 181 7.64 -44.12 13.99
C ALA A 181 6.33 -44.45 14.70
N ILE A 182 6.23 -44.07 15.99
CA ILE A 182 4.97 -43.99 16.71
C ILE A 182 4.15 -43.06 15.82
N LYS A 183 3.22 -43.65 15.04
CA LYS A 183 2.25 -42.92 14.23
C LYS A 183 1.38 -42.17 15.23
N THR A 184 1.88 -41.04 15.73
CA THR A 184 1.13 -40.12 16.57
C THR A 184 -0.14 -39.85 15.79
N ARG A 185 -1.28 -40.27 16.35
CA ARG A 185 -2.58 -40.07 15.70
C ARG A 185 -2.64 -38.60 15.28
N LYS A 186 -2.92 -38.35 13.99
CA LYS A 186 -3.04 -36.99 13.45
C LYS A 186 -3.94 -36.20 14.40
N ALA A 187 -3.40 -35.18 15.07
CA ALA A 187 -4.14 -34.43 16.08
C ALA A 187 -5.45 -33.91 15.48
N ARG A 188 -6.59 -34.39 16.01
CA ARG A 188 -7.91 -34.02 15.51
C ARG A 188 -8.13 -32.53 15.80
N VAL A 189 -8.28 -31.74 14.75
CA VAL A 189 -8.45 -30.29 14.85
C VAL A 189 -9.83 -29.99 15.41
N LYS A 190 -9.92 -29.10 16.41
CA LYS A 190 -11.19 -28.55 16.88
C LYS A 190 -11.70 -27.52 15.85
N SER A 191 -12.41 -27.97 14.82
CA SER A 191 -12.82 -27.22 13.62
C SER A 191 -14.04 -26.29 13.77
N SER A 192 -14.14 -25.54 14.89
CA SER A 192 -15.31 -24.65 15.13
C SER A 192 -15.02 -23.49 16.09
N LYS A 193 -13.77 -23.36 16.58
CA LYS A 193 -13.35 -22.28 17.47
C LYS A 193 -12.30 -21.41 16.78
N PRO A 194 -12.36 -20.07 16.94
CA PRO A 194 -11.32 -19.19 16.43
C PRO A 194 -9.99 -19.56 17.09
N LYS A 195 -8.90 -19.54 16.31
CA LYS A 195 -7.56 -19.89 16.79
C LYS A 195 -6.97 -18.75 17.60
N ASN A 196 -6.36 -19.11 18.73
CA ASN A 196 -5.54 -18.19 19.50
C ASN A 196 -4.25 -17.84 18.74
N PRO A 197 -3.72 -16.62 18.92
CA PRO A 197 -2.47 -16.22 18.30
C PRO A 197 -1.31 -17.12 18.73
N PRO A 198 -0.29 -17.30 17.86
CA PRO A 198 0.85 -18.13 18.16
C PRO A 198 1.66 -17.53 19.29
N VAL A 199 2.13 -18.37 20.21
CA VAL A 199 2.90 -17.93 21.38
C VAL A 199 4.23 -17.32 20.92
N PRO A 200 4.46 -16.00 21.14
CA PRO A 200 5.70 -15.38 20.74
C PRO A 200 6.87 -15.83 21.63
N PRO A 201 8.14 -15.63 21.17
CA PRO A 201 9.31 -15.87 22.01
C PRO A 201 9.21 -15.13 23.35
N ALA A 202 9.70 -15.73 24.43
CA ALA A 202 9.51 -15.23 25.81
C ALA A 202 9.84 -13.73 25.97
N LYS A 203 10.90 -13.25 25.30
CA LYS A 203 11.32 -11.84 25.30
C LYS A 203 10.26 -10.87 24.78
N PHE A 204 9.38 -11.32 23.89
CA PHE A 204 8.36 -10.49 23.25
C PHE A 204 6.96 -10.71 23.80
N ARG A 205 6.73 -11.73 24.65
CA ARG A 205 5.40 -12.04 25.23
C ARG A 205 4.77 -10.82 25.92
N LYS A 206 5.48 -10.17 26.84
CA LYS A 206 4.99 -8.97 27.54
C LYS A 206 4.68 -7.79 26.60
N ARG A 207 5.28 -7.75 25.40
CA ARG A 207 5.07 -6.67 24.41
C ARG A 207 3.90 -6.93 23.47
N GLN A 208 3.40 -8.17 23.46
CA GLN A 208 2.33 -8.65 22.59
C GLN A 208 1.09 -9.07 23.38
N LEU A 209 0.88 -8.50 24.58
CA LEU A 209 -0.30 -8.80 25.40
C LEU A 209 -1.58 -8.31 24.72
N ASN A 210 -1.64 -7.03 24.36
CA ASN A 210 -2.84 -6.42 23.78
C ASN A 210 -2.84 -6.46 22.24
N LYS A 211 -1.68 -6.74 21.63
CA LYS A 211 -1.49 -6.64 20.19
C LYS A 211 -0.60 -7.74 19.64
N GLN A 212 -0.97 -8.25 18.48
CA GLN A 212 -0.16 -9.22 17.76
C GLN A 212 0.76 -8.55 16.75
N TRP A 213 1.97 -9.08 16.60
CA TRP A 213 2.93 -8.61 15.62
C TRP A 213 2.75 -9.32 14.28
N LEU A 214 2.72 -8.54 13.21
CA LEU A 214 2.84 -9.05 11.83
C LEU A 214 4.20 -9.75 11.63
N PRO A 215 4.33 -10.66 10.65
CA PRO A 215 5.59 -11.36 10.37
C PRO A 215 6.77 -10.41 10.14
N THR A 216 6.49 -9.23 9.58
CA THR A 216 7.48 -8.21 9.24
C THR A 216 7.55 -7.07 10.26
N HIS A 217 6.97 -7.22 11.46
CA HIS A 217 6.88 -6.15 12.46
C HIS A 217 8.25 -5.51 12.79
N MET A 218 9.30 -6.31 12.90
CA MET A 218 10.67 -5.81 13.17
C MET A 218 11.25 -4.96 12.03
N PHE A 219 10.78 -5.15 10.79
CA PHE A 219 11.14 -4.32 9.65
C PHE A 219 10.41 -2.98 9.72
N HIS A 220 9.08 -3.03 9.91
CA HIS A 220 8.18 -1.87 9.93
C HIS A 220 8.44 -0.95 11.11
N THR A 221 8.56 -1.47 12.33
CA THR A 221 8.84 -0.66 13.54
C THR A 221 10.10 0.20 13.44
N LYS A 222 11.06 -0.18 12.60
CA LYS A 222 12.31 0.58 12.38
C LYS A 222 12.19 1.65 11.30
N ARG A 223 11.11 1.67 10.52
CA ARG A 223 10.98 2.44 9.26
C ARG A 223 9.64 3.15 9.10
N ALA A 224 8.63 2.76 9.85
CA ALA A 224 7.26 3.24 9.79
C ALA A 224 6.77 3.66 11.19
N HIS A 225 5.80 4.55 11.20
CA HIS A 225 4.96 4.82 12.36
C HIS A 225 3.96 3.67 12.51
N MET A 226 3.93 3.08 13.70
CA MET A 226 3.06 1.95 14.02
C MET A 226 1.83 2.43 14.80
N THR A 227 0.79 1.59 14.86
CA THR A 227 -0.32 1.81 15.80
C THR A 227 0.18 1.89 17.26
N PRO A 228 -0.47 2.72 18.10
CA PRO A 228 -0.19 2.77 19.54
C PRO A 228 -0.27 1.39 20.20
N ALA A 229 0.42 1.22 21.33
CA ALA A 229 0.51 -0.09 21.97
C ALA A 229 -0.78 -0.53 22.68
N LEU A 230 -1.53 0.43 23.22
CA LEU A 230 -2.78 0.18 23.94
C LEU A 230 -4.00 0.21 23.03
N GLU A 231 -3.88 0.85 21.86
CA GLU A 231 -4.94 0.99 20.85
C GLU A 231 -4.51 0.35 19.52
N PRO A 232 -4.36 -0.99 19.45
CA PRO A 232 -4.05 -1.66 18.21
C PRO A 232 -5.26 -1.68 17.27
N LEU A 233 -5.03 -1.40 15.99
CA LEU A 233 -6.06 -1.60 14.97
C LEU A 233 -6.25 -3.10 14.73
N TRP A 234 -7.50 -3.57 14.90
CA TRP A 234 -7.91 -4.96 14.68
C TRP A 234 -7.08 -5.98 15.48
N ARG A 235 -6.62 -5.60 16.68
CA ARG A 235 -5.70 -6.39 17.53
C ARG A 235 -4.30 -6.62 16.96
N PHE A 236 -3.92 -5.90 15.90
CA PHE A 236 -2.60 -5.97 15.29
C PHE A 236 -1.78 -4.69 15.47
N ALA A 237 -0.46 -4.85 15.50
CA ALA A 237 0.48 -3.75 15.37
C ALA A 237 0.77 -3.44 13.89
N ILE A 238 -0.06 -2.59 13.28
CA ILE A 238 -0.06 -2.28 11.84
C ILE A 238 0.79 -1.03 11.54
N PRO A 239 1.57 -1.01 10.44
CA PRO A 239 2.24 0.20 9.97
C PRO A 239 1.23 1.21 9.40
N LEU A 240 1.17 2.41 9.98
CA LEU A 240 0.30 3.50 9.52
C LEU A 240 0.90 4.25 8.32
N ALA A 241 2.16 4.71 8.45
CA ALA A 241 2.86 5.42 7.38
C ALA A 241 4.38 5.25 7.51
N PRO A 242 5.15 5.21 6.41
CA PRO A 242 6.59 5.34 6.43
C PRO A 242 7.04 6.62 7.14
N THR A 243 8.22 6.59 7.76
CA THR A 243 8.84 7.78 8.38
C THR A 243 9.26 8.85 7.35
N MET A 244 9.47 8.44 6.09
CA MET A 244 9.70 9.38 5.00
C MET A 244 8.37 9.91 4.47
N LYS A 245 8.30 11.22 4.21
CA LYS A 245 7.15 11.81 3.51
C LYS A 245 7.04 11.22 2.11
N CYS A 246 6.01 10.41 1.88
CA CYS A 246 5.90 9.62 0.67
C CYS A 246 4.65 9.88 -0.20
N TYR A 247 3.76 10.82 0.15
CA TYR A 247 2.48 11.05 -0.57
C TYR A 247 2.65 11.08 -2.12
N ARG A 248 3.45 12.01 -2.64
CA ARG A 248 3.72 12.11 -4.10
C ARG A 248 4.62 11.00 -4.66
N SER A 249 5.46 10.37 -3.83
CA SER A 249 6.31 9.27 -4.30
C SER A 249 5.54 7.95 -4.40
N THR A 250 4.54 7.74 -3.53
CA THR A 250 3.63 6.60 -3.57
C THR A 250 2.83 6.66 -4.86
N HIS A 251 2.16 7.79 -5.14
CA HIS A 251 1.44 8.02 -6.39
C HIS A 251 2.31 7.76 -7.63
N ARG A 252 3.52 8.34 -7.68
CA ARG A 252 4.44 8.11 -8.82
C ARG A 252 4.92 6.66 -8.94
N ALA A 253 5.10 5.97 -7.82
CA ALA A 253 5.54 4.57 -7.81
C ALA A 253 4.41 3.60 -8.16
N SER A 254 3.15 3.93 -7.86
CA SER A 254 1.99 3.12 -8.23
C SER A 254 1.55 3.36 -9.68
N VAL A 255 1.55 4.60 -10.16
CA VAL A 255 0.99 4.94 -11.49
C VAL A 255 2.05 4.96 -12.59
N ALA A 256 3.16 5.67 -12.38
CA ALA A 256 4.09 6.00 -13.46
C ALA A 256 5.25 5.00 -13.59
N ARG A 257 6.11 4.91 -12.56
CA ARG A 257 7.33 4.09 -12.59
C ARG A 257 7.68 3.65 -11.17
N GLY A 258 7.59 2.35 -10.91
CA GLY A 258 7.93 1.77 -9.61
C GLY A 258 7.01 0.64 -9.19
N ALA A 259 7.12 0.27 -7.92
CA ALA A 259 6.14 -0.56 -7.25
C ALA A 259 6.08 -0.17 -5.77
N VAL A 260 4.90 -0.34 -5.17
CA VAL A 260 4.67 -0.17 -3.74
C VAL A 260 4.11 -1.48 -3.19
N ALA A 261 4.65 -1.96 -2.08
CA ALA A 261 4.21 -3.18 -1.42
C ALA A 261 3.67 -2.91 0.00
N TRP A 262 2.71 -3.73 0.44
CA TRP A 262 2.11 -3.70 1.76
C TRP A 262 2.13 -5.09 2.39
N ASP A 263 2.42 -5.16 3.69
CA ASP A 263 2.19 -6.38 4.46
C ASP A 263 0.72 -6.40 4.89
N THR A 264 -0.08 -7.21 4.21
CA THR A 264 -1.52 -7.36 4.45
C THR A 264 -1.84 -8.65 5.21
N SER A 265 -0.87 -9.22 5.92
CA SER A 265 -1.05 -10.43 6.74
C SER A 265 -2.06 -10.24 7.89
N TYR A 266 -2.53 -9.02 8.17
CA TYR A 266 -3.64 -8.79 9.10
C TYR A 266 -5.01 -9.18 8.51
N MET A 267 -5.11 -9.38 7.19
CA MET A 267 -6.33 -9.84 6.53
C MET A 267 -6.65 -11.28 6.96
N SER A 268 -7.87 -11.50 7.41
CA SER A 268 -8.27 -12.80 7.94
C SER A 268 -8.58 -13.77 6.81
N THR A 269 -8.21 -15.03 7.01
CA THR A 269 -8.51 -16.12 6.07
C THR A 269 -9.26 -17.23 6.79
N ILE A 270 -10.40 -17.64 6.25
CA ILE A 270 -11.21 -18.77 6.71
C ILE A 270 -11.08 -19.88 5.68
N GLY A 271 -10.75 -21.09 6.13
CA GLY A 271 -10.77 -22.30 5.30
C GLY A 271 -12.08 -23.04 5.47
N LEU A 272 -12.73 -23.39 4.36
CA LEU A 272 -13.90 -24.24 4.33
C LEU A 272 -13.57 -25.53 3.57
N THR A 273 -13.93 -26.67 4.16
CA THR A 273 -13.77 -27.98 3.51
C THR A 273 -15.08 -28.76 3.62
N GLY A 274 -15.61 -29.26 2.50
CA GLY A 274 -16.91 -29.94 2.45
C GLY A 274 -17.27 -30.42 1.05
N SER A 275 -18.47 -30.97 0.86
CA SER A 275 -18.98 -31.25 -0.50
C SER A 275 -19.24 -29.94 -1.25
N GLU A 276 -19.03 -29.94 -2.57
CA GLU A 276 -19.23 -28.76 -3.43
C GLU A 276 -20.65 -28.20 -3.28
N THR A 277 -21.66 -29.06 -3.20
CA THR A 277 -23.07 -28.67 -3.08
C THR A 277 -23.37 -27.92 -1.77
N HIS A 278 -22.81 -28.40 -0.65
CA HIS A 278 -23.00 -27.76 0.65
C HIS A 278 -22.25 -26.44 0.76
N ILE A 279 -21.05 -26.34 0.20
CA ILE A 279 -20.29 -25.07 0.16
C ILE A 279 -21.01 -24.06 -0.73
N GLN A 280 -21.51 -24.50 -1.89
CA GLN A 280 -22.32 -23.66 -2.77
C GLN A 280 -23.54 -23.12 -2.05
N LYS A 281 -24.35 -23.98 -1.43
CA LYS A 281 -25.53 -23.57 -0.65
C LYS A 281 -25.15 -22.56 0.44
N LEU A 282 -24.07 -22.81 1.16
CA LEU A 282 -23.58 -21.88 2.19
C LEU A 282 -23.24 -20.52 1.58
N LEU A 283 -22.47 -20.48 0.50
CA LEU A 283 -22.08 -19.21 -0.13
C LEU A 283 -23.30 -18.48 -0.73
N THR A 284 -24.26 -19.20 -1.31
CA THR A 284 -25.53 -18.63 -1.78
C THR A 284 -26.34 -18.02 -0.63
N ASP A 285 -26.39 -18.69 0.54
CA ASP A 285 -27.04 -18.15 1.74
C ASP A 285 -26.44 -16.79 2.17
N PHE A 286 -25.15 -16.53 1.89
CA PHE A 286 -24.46 -15.25 2.18
C PHE A 286 -24.47 -14.25 1.01
N GLY A 287 -25.26 -14.49 -0.04
CA GLY A 287 -25.43 -13.56 -1.17
C GLY A 287 -24.40 -13.72 -2.29
N VAL A 288 -23.64 -14.81 -2.34
CA VAL A 288 -22.77 -15.11 -3.50
C VAL A 288 -23.63 -15.59 -4.68
N ASP A 289 -23.53 -14.88 -5.79
CA ASP A 289 -24.26 -15.14 -7.04
C ASP A 289 -23.35 -15.69 -8.15
N ASN A 290 -23.84 -15.73 -9.39
CA ASN A 290 -23.09 -16.15 -10.58
C ASN A 290 -22.58 -17.60 -10.58
N TRP A 291 -23.42 -18.54 -10.16
CA TRP A 291 -23.14 -19.99 -10.16
C TRP A 291 -23.20 -20.65 -11.55
N ASP A 292 -23.71 -19.92 -12.56
CA ASP A 292 -23.84 -20.36 -13.95
C ASP A 292 -22.49 -20.61 -14.64
N LYS A 293 -22.49 -20.76 -15.98
CA LYS A 293 -21.27 -20.86 -16.81
C LYS A 293 -20.29 -19.71 -16.56
N ARG A 294 -20.79 -18.51 -16.25
CA ARG A 294 -19.97 -17.33 -15.87
C ARG A 294 -19.07 -17.62 -14.66
N GLY A 295 -19.53 -18.46 -13.74
CA GLY A 295 -18.79 -18.81 -12.54
C GLY A 295 -17.89 -20.04 -12.62
N GLN A 296 -17.84 -20.72 -13.76
CA GLN A 296 -17.14 -21.99 -13.89
C GLN A 296 -15.64 -21.87 -13.58
N LYS A 297 -14.99 -20.78 -14.02
CA LYS A 297 -13.55 -20.56 -13.85
C LYS A 297 -13.14 -20.35 -12.38
N TRP A 298 -13.90 -19.55 -11.63
CA TRP A 298 -13.56 -19.32 -10.22
C TRP A 298 -13.89 -20.54 -9.35
N ARG A 299 -14.95 -21.30 -9.68
CA ARG A 299 -15.24 -22.61 -9.05
C ARG A 299 -14.19 -23.67 -9.37
N ALA A 300 -13.60 -23.62 -10.56
CA ALA A 300 -12.48 -24.48 -10.95
C ALA A 300 -11.16 -24.12 -10.24
N GLY A 301 -11.07 -22.98 -9.54
CA GLY A 301 -9.88 -22.56 -8.81
C GLY A 301 -8.83 -21.83 -9.64
N SER A 302 -9.13 -21.47 -10.90
CA SER A 302 -8.24 -20.68 -11.77
C SER A 302 -8.48 -19.17 -11.67
N ARG A 303 -9.57 -18.76 -11.01
CA ARG A 303 -9.96 -17.36 -10.79
C ARG A 303 -10.41 -17.12 -9.35
N THR A 304 -10.27 -15.89 -8.88
CA THR A 304 -10.89 -15.43 -7.62
C THR A 304 -12.28 -14.86 -7.87
N TRP A 305 -13.16 -15.04 -6.89
CA TRP A 305 -14.41 -14.28 -6.80
C TRP A 305 -14.20 -13.12 -5.82
N GLU A 306 -14.61 -11.92 -6.21
CA GLU A 306 -14.54 -10.72 -5.37
C GLU A 306 -15.93 -10.11 -5.32
N GLY A 307 -16.44 -9.87 -4.11
CA GLY A 307 -17.79 -9.37 -3.91
C GLY A 307 -18.12 -9.15 -2.45
N TRP A 308 -19.34 -8.70 -2.19
CA TRP A 308 -19.84 -8.45 -0.83
C TRP A 308 -20.55 -9.68 -0.27
N LEU A 309 -20.34 -9.96 1.01
CA LEU A 309 -21.14 -10.94 1.76
C LEU A 309 -22.16 -10.26 2.66
N TYR A 310 -23.30 -10.93 2.84
CA TYR A 310 -24.45 -10.44 3.60
C TYR A 310 -24.90 -11.49 4.62
N GLU A 311 -25.55 -11.08 5.70
CA GLU A 311 -26.23 -12.05 6.56
C GLU A 311 -27.28 -12.84 5.78
N LYS A 312 -27.59 -14.06 6.26
CA LYS A 312 -28.56 -14.94 5.60
C LYS A 312 -29.92 -14.26 5.46
N GLY A 313 -30.39 -14.13 4.23
CA GLY A 313 -31.65 -13.45 3.91
C GLY A 313 -31.63 -11.93 4.17
N GLY A 314 -30.46 -11.37 4.50
CA GLY A 314 -30.26 -9.95 4.78
C GLY A 314 -29.78 -9.15 3.58
N TRP A 315 -29.86 -9.69 2.36
CA TRP A 315 -29.59 -8.92 1.15
C TRP A 315 -30.77 -7.94 0.89
N PRO A 316 -30.54 -6.63 0.68
CA PRO A 316 -29.27 -5.88 0.72
C PRO A 316 -28.96 -5.17 2.06
N GLU A 317 -29.84 -5.22 3.05
CA GLU A 317 -29.78 -4.39 4.28
C GLU A 317 -28.67 -4.75 5.28
N LYS A 318 -28.17 -5.98 5.27
CA LYS A 318 -27.21 -6.50 6.27
C LYS A 318 -25.90 -6.91 5.62
N ALA A 319 -25.21 -5.92 5.04
CA ALA A 319 -23.89 -6.10 4.44
C ALA A 319 -22.81 -6.28 5.53
N ILE A 320 -22.01 -7.34 5.42
CA ILE A 320 -20.93 -7.66 6.36
C ILE A 320 -19.62 -6.99 5.91
N ALA A 321 -19.09 -7.42 4.76
CA ALA A 321 -17.83 -6.90 4.22
C ALA A 321 -17.58 -7.38 2.77
N PRO A 322 -16.69 -6.68 2.04
CA PRO A 322 -16.11 -7.21 0.81
C PRO A 322 -15.14 -8.36 1.12
N VAL A 323 -15.18 -9.39 0.27
CA VAL A 323 -14.49 -10.66 0.46
C VAL A 323 -13.91 -11.17 -0.86
N THR A 324 -12.76 -11.83 -0.76
CA THR A 324 -12.17 -12.58 -1.87
C THR A 324 -12.28 -14.08 -1.59
N ILE A 325 -12.92 -14.82 -2.48
CA ILE A 325 -13.09 -16.28 -2.39
C ILE A 325 -12.20 -16.96 -3.42
N VAL A 326 -11.46 -17.99 -2.99
CA VAL A 326 -10.58 -18.80 -3.83
C VAL A 326 -10.87 -20.28 -3.62
N TRP A 327 -11.27 -20.98 -4.68
CA TRP A 327 -11.38 -22.44 -4.66
C TRP A 327 -10.02 -23.10 -4.87
N CYS A 328 -9.83 -24.26 -4.23
CA CYS A 328 -8.76 -25.16 -4.61
C CYS A 328 -9.06 -25.77 -5.98
N ALA A 329 -8.07 -25.75 -6.88
CA ALA A 329 -8.21 -26.36 -8.19
C ALA A 329 -8.40 -27.88 -8.08
N LYS A 330 -9.15 -28.46 -9.02
CA LYS A 330 -9.42 -29.90 -9.03
C LYS A 330 -8.11 -30.66 -9.33
N PRO A 331 -7.85 -31.79 -8.65
CA PRO A 331 -6.75 -32.68 -9.03
C PRO A 331 -6.99 -33.20 -10.45
N LYS A 332 -5.92 -33.34 -11.24
CA LYS A 332 -6.01 -33.99 -12.55
C LYS A 332 -6.25 -35.49 -12.36
N PRO A 333 -6.93 -36.18 -13.29
CA PRO A 333 -7.14 -37.62 -13.21
C PRO A 333 -5.82 -38.42 -13.24
N GLU A 334 -4.74 -37.86 -13.81
CA GLU A 334 -3.41 -38.47 -13.91
C GLU A 334 -2.63 -38.48 -12.57
N ASP A 335 -2.94 -37.56 -11.64
CA ASP A 335 -2.25 -37.46 -10.33
C ASP A 335 -2.81 -38.43 -9.28
N VAL A 336 -3.81 -39.25 -9.64
CA VAL A 336 -4.30 -40.34 -8.78
C VAL A 336 -3.37 -41.53 -8.99
N GLU A 337 -2.20 -41.49 -8.37
CA GLU A 337 -1.32 -42.66 -8.28
C GLU A 337 -2.15 -43.86 -7.80
N MET A 338 -2.11 -44.95 -8.57
CA MET A 338 -2.65 -46.23 -8.15
C MET A 338 -1.92 -46.65 -6.87
N GLN A 339 -2.51 -46.39 -5.71
CA GLN A 339 -2.07 -47.05 -4.49
C GLN A 339 -2.32 -48.54 -4.67
N ASP A 340 -1.23 -49.31 -4.63
CA ASP A 340 -1.20 -50.75 -4.76
C ASP A 340 -2.38 -51.42 -4.07
N GLY A 341 -3.04 -52.29 -4.84
CA GLY A 341 -4.19 -53.05 -4.41
C GLY A 341 -3.84 -53.99 -3.28
N THR A 342 -3.99 -53.53 -2.04
CA THR A 342 -4.39 -54.35 -0.88
C THR A 342 -4.78 -53.42 0.26
N THR A 343 -6.04 -53.55 0.71
CA THR A 343 -6.72 -52.88 1.83
C THR A 343 -7.44 -51.55 1.54
N GLY A 344 -8.75 -51.67 1.29
CA GLY A 344 -9.77 -50.67 1.65
C GLY A 344 -10.10 -49.65 0.57
N GLY A 345 -11.16 -49.91 -0.21
CA GLY A 345 -11.71 -48.95 -1.17
C GLY A 345 -11.94 -47.57 -0.55
N ALA A 346 -11.25 -46.55 -1.07
CA ALA A 346 -11.51 -45.17 -0.71
C ALA A 346 -12.97 -44.85 -1.10
N SER A 347 -13.84 -44.75 -0.10
CA SER A 347 -15.28 -44.48 -0.28
C SER A 347 -15.50 -43.29 -1.22
N SER A 348 -16.46 -43.39 -2.13
CA SER A 348 -16.90 -42.31 -3.04
C SER A 348 -17.08 -40.94 -2.36
N LYS A 349 -17.32 -40.92 -1.04
CA LYS A 349 -17.42 -39.73 -0.18
C LYS A 349 -16.14 -38.88 -0.08
N GLN A 350 -14.95 -39.40 -0.38
CA GLN A 350 -13.71 -38.59 -0.41
C GLN A 350 -13.50 -37.84 -1.73
N LYS A 351 -14.05 -38.34 -2.85
CA LYS A 351 -13.86 -37.74 -4.19
C LYS A 351 -14.57 -36.40 -4.38
N ASP A 352 -15.60 -36.10 -3.58
CA ASP A 352 -16.41 -34.87 -3.73
C ASP A 352 -16.03 -33.75 -2.73
N ARG A 353 -14.95 -33.92 -1.95
CA ARG A 353 -14.52 -32.88 -1.00
C ARG A 353 -13.73 -31.78 -1.69
N ARG A 354 -14.13 -30.54 -1.46
CA ARG A 354 -13.48 -29.34 -1.99
C ARG A 354 -13.07 -28.42 -0.85
N ASP A 355 -11.97 -27.70 -1.08
CA ASP A 355 -11.42 -26.71 -0.17
C ASP A 355 -11.58 -25.31 -0.75
N VAL A 356 -11.99 -24.36 0.09
CA VAL A 356 -12.19 -22.96 -0.26
C VAL A 356 -11.53 -22.06 0.78
N LEU A 357 -10.88 -21.00 0.32
CA LEU A 357 -10.35 -19.93 1.17
C LEU A 357 -11.21 -18.68 1.00
N ILE A 358 -11.71 -18.16 2.11
CA ILE A 358 -12.45 -16.91 2.18
C ILE A 358 -11.54 -15.88 2.86
N ARG A 359 -11.20 -14.80 2.15
CA ARG A 359 -10.41 -13.70 2.68
C ARG A 359 -11.29 -12.52 3.00
N ILE A 360 -11.25 -12.07 4.25
CA ILE A 360 -12.08 -10.99 4.76
C ILE A 360 -11.23 -10.01 5.60
N HIS A 361 -11.64 -8.75 5.62
CA HIS A 361 -11.06 -7.75 6.49
C HIS A 361 -11.24 -8.13 7.98
N PRO A 362 -10.24 -7.93 8.86
CA PRO A 362 -10.30 -8.44 10.23
C PRO A 362 -11.38 -7.82 11.12
N SER A 363 -11.89 -6.63 10.81
CA SER A 363 -13.01 -6.02 11.55
C SER A 363 -14.30 -6.83 11.40
N ALA A 364 -14.58 -7.37 10.22
CA ALA A 364 -15.79 -8.14 9.93
C ALA A 364 -15.58 -9.66 10.08
N PHE A 365 -14.39 -10.11 10.47
CA PHE A 365 -14.08 -11.52 10.62
C PHE A 365 -14.96 -12.22 11.65
N LEU A 366 -15.16 -11.59 12.82
CA LEU A 366 -15.91 -12.22 13.92
C LEU A 366 -17.39 -12.34 13.55
N GLU A 367 -17.95 -11.29 12.96
CA GLU A 367 -19.32 -11.26 12.45
C GLU A 367 -19.58 -12.39 11.45
N LEU A 368 -18.75 -12.52 10.40
CA LEU A 368 -18.89 -13.62 9.44
C LEU A 368 -18.67 -15.00 10.08
N TRP A 369 -17.66 -15.14 10.95
CA TRP A 369 -17.35 -16.40 11.61
C TRP A 369 -18.52 -16.89 12.47
N ASP A 370 -19.12 -16.00 13.25
CA ASP A 370 -20.26 -16.32 14.10
C ASP A 370 -21.53 -16.55 13.28
N ALA A 371 -21.74 -15.80 12.19
CA ALA A 371 -22.84 -16.03 11.26
C ALA A 371 -22.79 -17.43 10.62
N ILE A 372 -21.62 -17.85 10.11
CA ILE A 372 -21.43 -19.19 9.54
C ILE A 372 -21.61 -20.26 10.62
N ARG A 373 -21.09 -20.02 11.83
CA ARG A 373 -21.19 -20.96 12.94
C ARG A 373 -22.63 -21.18 13.40
N LYS A 374 -23.46 -20.11 13.43
CA LYS A 374 -24.88 -20.19 13.79
C LYS A 374 -25.68 -21.08 12.83
N LEU A 375 -25.32 -21.12 11.55
CA LEU A 375 -25.98 -21.98 10.56
C LEU A 375 -25.64 -23.47 10.73
N ASN A 376 -24.55 -23.79 11.44
CA ASN A 376 -24.04 -25.14 11.66
C ASN A 376 -24.04 -26.03 10.38
N PRO A 377 -23.45 -25.57 9.27
CA PRO A 377 -23.48 -26.30 8.01
C PRO A 377 -22.67 -27.61 8.10
N PRO A 378 -22.95 -28.62 7.24
CA PRO A 378 -22.16 -29.85 7.11
C PRO A 378 -20.81 -29.61 6.40
N VAL A 379 -20.12 -28.52 6.76
CA VAL A 379 -18.85 -28.05 6.20
C VAL A 379 -17.89 -27.81 7.37
N THR A 380 -16.67 -28.32 7.27
CA THR A 380 -15.65 -28.05 8.30
C THR A 380 -15.04 -26.68 8.09
N MET A 381 -15.06 -25.86 9.14
CA MET A 381 -14.52 -24.49 9.12
C MET A 381 -13.21 -24.40 9.92
N GLU A 382 -12.19 -23.77 9.35
CA GLU A 382 -10.87 -23.58 9.97
C GLU A 382 -10.45 -22.11 9.95
N ASP A 383 -10.00 -21.58 11.10
CA ASP A 383 -9.36 -20.26 11.18
C ASP A 383 -7.89 -20.36 10.72
N LEU A 384 -7.51 -19.58 9.70
CA LEU A 384 -6.18 -19.56 9.10
C LEU A 384 -5.44 -18.23 9.28
N ARG A 385 -5.94 -17.32 10.12
CA ARG A 385 -5.34 -15.98 10.38
C ARG A 385 -3.85 -16.00 10.75
N TRP A 386 -3.41 -17.06 11.42
CA TRP A 386 -2.03 -17.20 11.90
C TRP A 386 -1.18 -18.19 11.10
N GLU A 387 -1.77 -18.82 10.08
CA GLU A 387 -1.09 -19.81 9.24
C GLU A 387 -0.76 -19.26 7.85
N ILE A 388 -1.64 -18.43 7.29
CA ILE A 388 -1.46 -17.80 5.98
C ILE A 388 -1.26 -16.29 6.20
N GLY A 389 -0.19 -15.74 5.64
CA GLY A 389 0.02 -14.31 5.55
C GLY A 389 -0.09 -13.84 4.11
N SER A 390 -0.12 -12.53 3.89
CA SER A 390 -0.19 -11.97 2.56
C SER A 390 0.62 -10.70 2.35
N ILE A 391 1.05 -10.53 1.11
CA ILE A 391 1.74 -9.33 0.62
C ILE A 391 0.95 -8.83 -0.58
N GLU A 392 0.63 -7.54 -0.58
CA GLU A 392 0.08 -6.87 -1.75
C GLU A 392 1.14 -6.01 -2.39
N ILE A 393 1.18 -5.96 -3.72
CA ILE A 393 2.07 -5.08 -4.47
C ILE A 393 1.32 -4.49 -5.67
N THR A 394 1.49 -3.19 -5.85
CA THR A 394 0.80 -2.38 -6.88
C THR A 394 1.84 -1.56 -7.65
N GLY A 395 1.57 -1.38 -8.94
CA GLY A 395 2.31 -0.50 -9.83
C GLY A 395 3.06 -1.23 -10.95
N PRO A 396 3.63 -0.50 -11.91
CA PRO A 396 4.10 -1.08 -13.16
C PRO A 396 5.32 -1.99 -13.03
N GLY A 397 6.14 -1.79 -12.00
CA GLY A 397 7.26 -2.67 -11.67
C GLY A 397 6.89 -3.83 -10.74
N ALA A 398 5.60 -4.06 -10.46
CA ALA A 398 5.17 -5.09 -9.52
C ALA A 398 5.49 -6.49 -10.03
N THR A 399 5.08 -6.82 -11.26
CA THR A 399 5.33 -8.16 -11.85
C THR A 399 6.83 -8.43 -11.97
N GLU A 400 7.61 -7.46 -12.47
CA GLU A 400 9.07 -7.56 -12.56
C GLU A 400 9.70 -7.89 -11.19
N ALA A 401 9.32 -7.13 -10.15
CA ALA A 401 9.84 -7.34 -8.80
C ALA A 401 9.45 -8.69 -8.22
N LEU A 402 8.24 -9.16 -8.49
CA LEU A 402 7.80 -10.48 -8.04
C LEU A 402 8.52 -11.60 -8.78
N CYS A 403 8.64 -11.54 -10.11
CA CYS A 403 9.38 -12.54 -10.90
C CYS A 403 10.86 -12.62 -10.48
N GLY A 404 11.48 -11.50 -10.11
CA GLY A 404 12.87 -11.49 -9.65
C GLY A 404 13.09 -12.02 -8.22
N VAL A 405 12.04 -12.10 -7.41
CA VAL A 405 12.10 -12.52 -6.00
C VAL A 405 11.52 -13.93 -5.78
N LEU A 406 10.47 -14.28 -6.52
CA LEU A 406 9.77 -15.55 -6.44
C LEU A 406 10.35 -16.50 -7.49
N TRP A 407 11.23 -17.39 -7.05
CA TRP A 407 11.89 -18.37 -7.89
C TRP A 407 11.15 -19.72 -7.79
N PRO A 408 10.41 -20.14 -8.83
CA PRO A 408 9.73 -21.42 -8.82
C PRO A 408 10.71 -22.57 -8.59
N VAL A 409 10.32 -23.56 -7.80
CA VAL A 409 11.09 -24.82 -7.69
C VAL A 409 11.01 -25.51 -9.06
N PRO A 410 12.15 -25.95 -9.64
CA PRO A 410 12.11 -26.70 -10.88
C PRO A 410 11.42 -28.05 -10.64
N ALA A 411 10.24 -28.21 -11.22
CA ALA A 411 9.60 -29.50 -11.45
C ALA A 411 9.60 -29.78 -12.96
N ASP A 412 9.36 -31.03 -13.36
CA ASP A 412 9.16 -31.45 -14.77
C ASP A 412 7.83 -30.86 -15.30
N ASP A 413 7.82 -29.54 -15.40
CA ASP A 413 6.65 -28.73 -15.61
C ASP A 413 6.45 -28.53 -17.12
N ALA A 414 5.28 -28.96 -17.62
CA ALA A 414 4.85 -28.68 -18.99
C ALA A 414 4.97 -27.18 -19.34
N GLU A 415 5.17 -26.85 -20.63
CA GLU A 415 5.40 -25.47 -21.11
C GLU A 415 4.30 -24.46 -20.73
N ASP A 416 3.11 -24.97 -20.40
CA ASP A 416 1.91 -24.22 -20.02
C ASP A 416 1.58 -24.29 -18.51
N SER A 417 2.46 -24.86 -17.70
CA SER A 417 2.29 -24.89 -16.24
C SER A 417 2.24 -23.47 -15.63
N PRO A 418 1.62 -23.29 -14.44
CA PRO A 418 1.63 -22.01 -13.75
C PRO A 418 3.04 -21.44 -13.48
N SER A 419 4.03 -22.30 -13.22
CA SER A 419 5.41 -21.91 -12.92
C SER A 419 6.16 -21.42 -14.17
N SER A 420 5.91 -22.03 -15.33
CA SER A 420 6.51 -21.65 -16.61
C SER A 420 5.88 -20.38 -17.16
N VAL A 421 4.54 -20.26 -17.11
CA VAL A 421 3.80 -19.04 -17.45
C VAL A 421 4.27 -17.87 -16.57
N TRP A 422 4.48 -18.08 -15.26
CA TRP A 422 4.97 -17.04 -14.36
C TRP A 422 6.30 -16.40 -14.81
N LYS A 423 7.23 -17.19 -15.36
CA LYS A 423 8.49 -16.66 -15.89
C LYS A 423 8.28 -15.78 -17.14
N LYS A 424 7.29 -16.11 -17.98
CA LYS A 424 6.93 -15.36 -19.20
C LYS A 424 6.28 -14.01 -18.88
N LEU A 425 5.71 -13.82 -17.69
CA LEU A 425 5.00 -12.60 -17.29
C LEU A 425 5.90 -11.43 -16.84
N ALA A 426 7.21 -11.62 -16.71
CA ALA A 426 8.13 -10.57 -16.26
C ALA A 426 8.02 -9.22 -17.02
N PRO A 427 7.74 -9.16 -18.34
CA PRO A 427 7.59 -7.91 -19.07
C PRO A 427 6.26 -7.19 -18.85
N VAL A 428 5.30 -7.77 -18.11
CA VAL A 428 3.97 -7.16 -17.88
C VAL A 428 4.09 -5.94 -16.98
N THR A 429 3.95 -4.76 -17.59
CA THR A 429 3.94 -3.47 -16.89
C THR A 429 2.54 -3.02 -16.48
N ASN A 430 1.52 -3.27 -17.29
CA ASN A 430 0.14 -2.93 -16.93
C ASN A 430 -0.61 -4.19 -16.50
N LEU A 431 -0.93 -4.30 -15.21
CA LEU A 431 -1.69 -5.42 -14.67
C LEU A 431 -3.13 -5.50 -15.20
N GLY A 432 -3.63 -4.43 -15.81
CA GLY A 432 -4.89 -4.44 -16.55
C GLY A 432 -4.87 -5.30 -17.82
N THR A 433 -3.72 -5.75 -18.31
CA THR A 433 -3.65 -6.68 -19.47
C THR A 433 -3.88 -8.13 -19.07
N LEU A 434 -3.60 -8.49 -17.81
CA LEU A 434 -3.80 -9.85 -17.29
C LEU A 434 -5.29 -10.12 -17.08
N PRO A 435 -5.81 -11.32 -17.39
CA PRO A 435 -7.21 -11.65 -17.17
C PRO A 435 -7.71 -11.28 -15.76
N LEU A 436 -8.96 -10.80 -15.68
CA LEU A 436 -9.56 -10.39 -14.42
C LEU A 436 -9.49 -11.55 -13.41
N ASN A 437 -9.04 -11.26 -12.18
CA ASN A 437 -9.05 -12.20 -11.07
C ASN A 437 -8.24 -13.49 -11.31
N ALA A 438 -7.21 -13.45 -12.16
CA ALA A 438 -6.36 -14.60 -12.44
C ALA A 438 -5.63 -15.12 -11.19
N VAL A 439 -5.62 -16.46 -11.04
CA VAL A 439 -4.93 -17.16 -9.94
C VAL A 439 -3.78 -18.00 -10.49
N LEU A 440 -2.63 -17.95 -9.83
CA LEU A 440 -1.48 -18.81 -10.10
C LEU A 440 -0.99 -19.43 -8.79
N GLY A 441 -0.98 -20.76 -8.72
CA GLY A 441 -0.47 -21.50 -7.56
C GLY A 441 0.68 -22.41 -7.95
N PHE A 442 1.84 -22.22 -7.31
CA PHE A 442 3.04 -23.05 -7.49
C PHE A 442 3.94 -22.95 -6.25
N GLU A 443 5.00 -23.77 -6.20
CA GLU A 443 5.97 -23.77 -5.10
C GLU A 443 7.23 -22.96 -5.48
N ILE A 444 7.77 -22.22 -4.51
CA ILE A 444 9.00 -21.42 -4.68
C ILE A 444 10.11 -21.88 -3.76
N SER A 445 11.35 -21.63 -4.18
CA SER A 445 12.53 -21.73 -3.32
C SER A 445 12.59 -20.57 -2.31
N ASP A 446 13.39 -20.74 -1.24
CA ASP A 446 13.59 -19.67 -0.26
C ASP A 446 14.25 -18.43 -0.91
N PRO A 447 13.57 -17.27 -0.96
CA PRO A 447 14.09 -16.06 -1.61
C PRO A 447 15.38 -15.52 -0.99
N ARG A 448 15.75 -16.00 0.20
CA ARG A 448 17.00 -15.61 0.87
C ARG A 448 18.21 -16.27 0.21
N LEU A 449 18.08 -17.38 -0.50
CA LEU A 449 19.17 -18.00 -1.26
C LEU A 449 19.60 -17.07 -2.41
N HIS A 450 18.62 -16.47 -3.09
CA HIS A 450 18.80 -15.53 -4.20
C HIS A 450 18.96 -14.06 -3.77
N HIS A 451 19.40 -13.79 -2.53
CA HIS A 451 19.57 -12.42 -2.02
C HIS A 451 21.05 -11.97 -2.04
N PRO A 452 21.40 -10.74 -2.51
CA PRO A 452 20.50 -9.71 -3.01
C PRO A 452 19.93 -10.08 -4.39
N PRO A 453 18.64 -9.84 -4.63
CA PRO A 453 18.05 -10.13 -5.93
C PRO A 453 18.66 -9.23 -7.01
N ARG A 454 18.65 -9.75 -8.24
CA ARG A 454 19.14 -9.05 -9.43
C ARG A 454 17.96 -8.67 -10.31
N THR A 455 18.11 -7.55 -11.01
CA THR A 455 17.13 -7.11 -12.01
C THR A 455 16.95 -8.21 -13.06
N VAL A 456 15.70 -8.58 -13.31
CA VAL A 456 15.34 -9.52 -14.37
C VAL A 456 15.63 -8.87 -15.72
N GLN A 457 16.22 -9.62 -16.65
CA GLN A 457 16.37 -9.15 -18.03
C GLN A 457 15.02 -9.23 -18.71
N ILE A 458 14.49 -8.09 -19.13
CA ILE A 458 13.21 -7.99 -19.82
C ILE A 458 13.48 -8.06 -21.32
N PRO A 459 13.02 -9.11 -22.03
CA PRO A 459 13.14 -9.16 -23.49
C PRO A 459 12.40 -7.99 -24.12
N THR A 460 13.05 -7.31 -25.07
CA THR A 460 12.48 -6.19 -25.85
C THR A 460 12.11 -6.59 -27.27
N ASP A 461 12.23 -7.88 -27.61
CA ASP A 461 12.03 -8.38 -28.96
C ASP A 461 10.53 -8.42 -29.33
N ASN A 462 10.21 -8.08 -30.57
CA ASN A 462 8.83 -8.10 -31.07
C ASN A 462 8.18 -9.49 -30.93
N ASN A 463 8.92 -10.57 -31.17
CA ASN A 463 8.43 -11.93 -31.02
C ASN A 463 8.05 -12.24 -29.56
N SER A 464 8.89 -11.85 -28.59
CA SER A 464 8.58 -12.01 -27.16
C SER A 464 7.35 -11.21 -26.75
N HIS A 465 7.15 -10.03 -27.34
CA HIS A 465 5.92 -9.25 -27.12
C HIS A 465 4.68 -9.96 -27.67
N SER A 466 4.73 -10.48 -28.90
CA SER A 466 3.65 -11.27 -29.49
C SER A 466 3.32 -12.52 -28.65
N GLN A 467 4.34 -13.24 -28.17
CA GLN A 467 4.17 -14.39 -27.29
C GLN A 467 3.51 -14.02 -25.95
N LEU A 468 3.88 -12.89 -25.36
CA LEU A 468 3.26 -12.39 -24.14
C LEU A 468 1.78 -12.07 -24.35
N VAL A 469 1.44 -11.35 -25.43
CA VAL A 469 0.05 -11.02 -25.77
C VAL A 469 -0.76 -12.30 -25.99
N ASN A 470 -0.21 -13.28 -26.71
CA ASN A 470 -0.87 -14.58 -26.92
C ASN A 470 -1.08 -15.31 -25.59
N THR A 471 -0.10 -15.28 -24.69
CA THR A 471 -0.21 -15.91 -23.35
C THR A 471 -1.27 -15.21 -22.49
N CYS A 472 -1.34 -13.88 -22.52
CA CYS A 472 -2.37 -13.12 -21.80
C CYS A 472 -3.78 -13.39 -22.35
N ALA A 473 -3.92 -13.60 -23.67
CA ALA A 473 -5.19 -13.88 -24.32
C ALA A 473 -5.69 -15.32 -24.09
N SER A 474 -4.82 -16.33 -24.29
CA SER A 474 -5.19 -17.74 -24.12
C SER A 474 -5.26 -18.18 -22.65
N TRP A 475 -4.49 -17.52 -21.78
CA TRP A 475 -4.29 -17.80 -20.37
C TRP A 475 -4.28 -19.31 -20.02
N PRO A 476 -3.20 -20.04 -20.37
CA PRO A 476 -3.08 -21.48 -20.14
C PRO A 476 -3.36 -21.95 -18.70
N PRO A 477 -3.04 -21.19 -17.63
CA PRO A 477 -3.36 -21.57 -16.25
C PRO A 477 -4.84 -21.83 -15.98
N ASP A 478 -5.77 -21.39 -16.85
CA ASP A 478 -7.18 -21.78 -16.75
C ASP A 478 -7.42 -23.28 -16.87
N ARG A 479 -6.52 -24.00 -17.55
CA ARG A 479 -6.60 -25.44 -17.81
C ARG A 479 -5.53 -26.22 -17.05
N THR A 480 -4.35 -25.63 -16.84
CA THR A 480 -3.18 -26.34 -16.31
C THR A 480 -3.01 -26.23 -14.79
N GLN A 481 -3.73 -25.31 -14.12
CA GLN A 481 -3.62 -25.10 -12.68
C GLN A 481 -4.06 -26.34 -11.88
N GLY A 482 -3.10 -26.96 -11.17
CA GLY A 482 -3.34 -28.04 -10.23
C GLY A 482 -3.66 -27.56 -8.81
N PRO A 483 -4.04 -28.49 -7.90
CA PRO A 483 -4.34 -28.18 -6.50
C PRO A 483 -3.13 -27.57 -5.79
N SER A 484 -3.28 -26.35 -5.27
CA SER A 484 -2.18 -25.67 -4.58
C SER A 484 -1.89 -26.32 -3.23
N ALA A 485 -0.62 -26.64 -2.97
CA ALA A 485 -0.15 -27.17 -1.69
C ALA A 485 -0.41 -26.21 -0.51
N LEU A 486 -0.77 -24.94 -0.76
CA LEU A 486 -1.15 -23.97 0.27
C LEU A 486 -2.43 -24.39 1.01
N PHE A 487 -3.37 -25.09 0.35
CA PHE A 487 -4.60 -25.57 0.99
C PHE A 487 -4.33 -26.72 1.98
N THR A 488 -3.24 -27.47 1.77
CA THR A 488 -2.87 -28.58 2.65
C THR A 488 -2.10 -28.11 3.89
N ARG A 489 -2.67 -28.36 5.07
CA ARG A 489 -2.07 -27.98 6.36
C ARG A 489 -0.67 -28.55 6.59
N LYS A 490 -0.43 -29.82 6.21
CA LYS A 490 0.87 -30.48 6.37
C LYS A 490 1.97 -29.70 5.62
N LYS A 491 1.75 -29.42 4.33
CA LYS A 491 2.69 -28.67 3.47
C LYS A 491 2.94 -27.24 3.99
N ARG A 492 1.92 -26.54 4.51
CA ARG A 492 2.09 -25.23 5.16
C ARG A 492 3.00 -25.27 6.39
N LEU A 493 2.83 -26.29 7.24
CA LEU A 493 3.63 -26.45 8.45
C LEU A 493 5.04 -26.92 8.15
N ASP A 494 5.20 -27.84 7.20
CA ASP A 494 6.50 -28.39 6.80
C ASP A 494 7.39 -27.30 6.20
N SER A 495 6.87 -26.52 5.25
CA SER A 495 7.59 -25.34 4.69
C SER A 495 7.99 -24.34 5.78
N SER A 496 7.12 -24.08 6.76
CA SER A 496 7.39 -23.17 7.88
C SER A 496 8.42 -23.70 8.89
N ARG A 497 8.57 -25.03 9.02
CA ARG A 497 9.49 -25.69 9.95
C ARG A 497 10.87 -25.94 9.33
N ALA A 498 10.91 -26.23 8.04
CA ALA A 498 12.12 -26.51 7.28
C ALA A 498 12.93 -25.24 6.91
N LEU A 499 12.43 -24.03 7.18
CA LEU A 499 13.16 -22.79 6.92
C LEU A 499 14.53 -22.75 7.63
N PRO A 500 15.64 -22.64 6.89
CA PRO A 500 16.97 -22.61 7.49
C PRO A 500 17.22 -21.29 8.23
N SER A 501 18.13 -21.35 9.21
CA SER A 501 18.57 -20.16 9.93
C SER A 501 19.33 -19.19 9.02
N GLN A 502 19.25 -17.89 9.29
CA GLN A 502 19.98 -16.88 8.51
C GLN A 502 21.50 -17.11 8.52
N LYS A 503 22.03 -17.68 9.61
CA LYS A 503 23.46 -17.99 9.75
C LYS A 503 23.89 -19.12 8.80
N SER A 504 23.04 -20.15 8.64
CA SER A 504 23.26 -21.23 7.67
C SER A 504 23.29 -20.71 6.23
N ILE A 505 22.31 -19.88 5.85
CA ILE A 505 22.26 -19.26 4.52
C ILE A 505 23.49 -18.40 4.25
N ASN A 506 23.92 -17.58 5.23
CA ASN A 506 25.10 -16.75 5.08
C ASN A 506 26.39 -17.58 4.90
N ARG A 507 26.49 -18.74 5.56
CA ARG A 507 27.60 -19.69 5.37
C ARG A 507 27.62 -20.20 3.93
N ARG A 508 26.47 -20.67 3.42
CA ARG A 508 26.33 -21.11 2.02
C ARG A 508 26.71 -20.02 1.02
N LYS A 509 26.26 -18.78 1.25
CA LYS A 509 26.63 -17.62 0.40
C LYS A 509 28.11 -17.28 0.43
N THR A 510 28.79 -17.54 1.55
CA THR A 510 30.24 -17.29 1.67
C THR A 510 31.04 -18.38 0.97
N ALA A 511 30.50 -19.60 0.91
CA ALA A 511 31.10 -20.73 0.20
C ALA A 511 30.86 -20.68 -1.33
N ALA A 512 29.78 -20.02 -1.78
CA ALA A 512 29.49 -19.87 -3.20
C ALA A 512 30.50 -18.94 -3.91
N MET A 513 30.71 -19.18 -5.21
CA MET A 513 31.58 -18.35 -6.04
C MET A 513 31.12 -16.88 -6.09
N PRO A 514 32.04 -15.91 -6.22
CA PRO A 514 31.69 -14.51 -6.37
C PRO A 514 30.68 -14.32 -7.52
N LYS A 515 29.58 -13.60 -7.26
CA LYS A 515 28.45 -13.40 -8.20
C LYS A 515 27.64 -14.66 -8.54
N ALA A 516 27.87 -15.82 -7.94
CA ALA A 516 26.95 -16.96 -8.03
C ALA A 516 25.92 -16.92 -6.88
N TYR A 517 24.77 -17.58 -7.08
CA TYR A 517 23.87 -17.92 -5.97
C TYR A 517 24.22 -19.31 -5.44
N PRO A 518 23.95 -19.61 -4.16
CA PRO A 518 24.08 -20.98 -3.66
C PRO A 518 23.15 -21.92 -4.41
N GLU A 519 23.64 -23.11 -4.75
CA GLU A 519 22.82 -24.15 -5.39
C GLU A 519 21.73 -24.65 -4.44
N PRO A 520 20.50 -24.90 -4.94
CA PRO A 520 19.42 -25.52 -4.16
C PRO A 520 19.82 -26.92 -3.67
N LEU A 521 19.45 -27.25 -2.43
CA LEU A 521 19.61 -28.58 -1.86
C LEU A 521 18.26 -29.28 -1.74
N SER A 522 18.22 -30.61 -1.76
CA SER A 522 16.99 -31.39 -1.52
C SER A 522 16.36 -31.14 -0.14
N THR A 523 17.17 -30.68 0.83
CA THR A 523 16.71 -30.28 2.17
C THR A 523 16.06 -28.89 2.22
N ASP A 524 16.19 -28.09 1.15
CA ASP A 524 15.64 -26.74 1.13
C ASP A 524 14.09 -26.79 1.03
N PRO A 525 13.38 -25.92 1.77
CA PRO A 525 11.92 -25.95 1.78
C PRO A 525 11.33 -25.48 0.45
N ALA A 526 10.43 -26.27 -0.12
CA ALA A 526 9.50 -25.81 -1.13
C ALA A 526 8.37 -25.02 -0.44
N ILE A 527 8.26 -23.72 -0.74
CA ILE A 527 7.29 -22.82 -0.13
C ILE A 527 6.07 -22.72 -1.05
N PRO A 528 4.89 -23.22 -0.66
CA PRO A 528 3.70 -23.08 -1.49
C PRO A 528 3.20 -21.64 -1.49
N ILE A 529 2.92 -21.09 -2.66
CA ILE A 529 2.34 -19.76 -2.82
C ILE A 529 1.08 -19.79 -3.67
N LEU A 530 0.23 -18.80 -3.47
CA LEU A 530 -0.90 -18.49 -4.35
C LEU A 530 -0.86 -17.01 -4.70
N LEU A 531 -0.86 -16.68 -5.98
CA LEU A 531 -0.88 -15.33 -6.52
C LEU A 531 -2.26 -15.06 -7.10
N SER A 532 -2.86 -13.92 -6.76
CA SER A 532 -4.07 -13.45 -7.41
C SER A 532 -3.89 -12.02 -7.91
N SER A 533 -4.29 -11.77 -9.16
CA SER A 533 -4.32 -10.42 -9.72
C SER A 533 -5.72 -9.84 -9.59
N SER A 534 -5.87 -8.73 -8.86
CA SER A 534 -7.11 -7.96 -8.79
C SER A 534 -6.95 -6.64 -9.54
N ARG A 535 -8.05 -6.13 -10.10
CA ARG A 535 -8.10 -4.83 -10.77
C ARG A 535 -9.02 -3.92 -9.96
N THR A 536 -8.51 -2.77 -9.54
CA THR A 536 -9.35 -1.72 -8.95
C THR A 536 -9.92 -0.84 -10.06
N GLY A 537 -11.20 -0.46 -9.98
CA GLY A 537 -11.84 0.44 -10.95
C GLY A 537 -11.13 1.79 -11.02
N GLY A 538 -10.36 2.02 -12.09
CA GLY A 538 -9.55 3.20 -12.32
C GLY A 538 -8.47 2.94 -13.38
N LEU A 539 -7.93 4.00 -14.02
CA LEU A 539 -6.88 3.84 -15.04
C LEU A 539 -5.62 3.19 -14.44
N GLY A 540 -5.31 1.97 -14.89
CA GLY A 540 -3.95 1.41 -14.87
C GLY A 540 -3.43 0.81 -13.55
N ASN A 541 -4.23 0.71 -12.49
CA ASN A 541 -3.76 0.18 -11.20
C ASN A 541 -4.34 -1.22 -10.94
N GLY A 542 -3.63 -2.27 -11.33
CA GLY A 542 -3.87 -3.61 -10.80
C GLY A 542 -3.03 -3.88 -9.55
N THR A 543 -3.42 -4.87 -8.76
CA THR A 543 -2.70 -5.29 -7.55
C THR A 543 -2.48 -6.79 -7.59
N TRP A 544 -1.24 -7.21 -7.36
CA TRP A 544 -0.93 -8.61 -7.06
C TRP A 544 -1.07 -8.85 -5.57
N THR A 545 -1.81 -9.88 -5.22
CA THR A 545 -1.93 -10.37 -3.85
C THR A 545 -1.31 -11.75 -3.75
N ILE A 546 -0.32 -11.87 -2.87
CA ILE A 546 0.42 -13.12 -2.63
C ILE A 546 -0.06 -13.71 -1.33
N LEU A 547 -0.45 -14.98 -1.34
CA LEU A 547 -0.69 -15.79 -0.15
C LEU A 547 0.45 -16.77 0.03
N LEU A 548 0.94 -16.86 1.26
CA LEU A 548 1.99 -17.79 1.62
C LEU A 548 1.96 -18.12 3.12
N PRO A 549 2.63 -19.19 3.57
CA PRO A 549 2.72 -19.51 4.98
C PRO A 549 3.28 -18.34 5.81
N TRP A 550 2.69 -18.09 6.99
CA TRP A 550 2.94 -16.92 7.84
C TRP A 550 4.42 -16.65 8.11
N LYS A 551 5.22 -17.70 8.35
CA LYS A 551 6.66 -17.56 8.63
C LYS A 551 7.48 -17.20 7.38
N CYS A 552 7.02 -17.58 6.19
CA CYS A 552 7.69 -17.36 4.92
C CYS A 552 7.53 -15.91 4.40
N VAL A 553 6.56 -15.15 4.94
CA VAL A 553 6.33 -13.73 4.59
C VAL A 553 7.58 -12.89 4.84
N SER A 554 8.27 -13.09 5.95
CA SER A 554 9.43 -12.27 6.31
C SER A 554 10.63 -12.45 5.35
N PRO A 555 11.04 -13.69 4.98
CA PRO A 555 11.98 -13.94 3.89
C PRO A 555 11.62 -13.22 2.57
N VAL A 556 10.40 -13.43 2.06
CA VAL A 556 9.92 -12.84 0.79
C VAL A 556 9.95 -11.32 0.86
N TRP A 557 9.38 -10.74 1.93
CA TRP A 557 9.34 -9.29 2.13
C TRP A 557 10.73 -8.66 2.14
N ASN A 558 11.68 -9.27 2.85
CA ASN A 558 13.04 -8.73 2.91
C ASN A 558 13.74 -8.80 1.56
N SER A 559 13.53 -9.83 0.74
CA SER A 559 14.09 -9.85 -0.62
C SER A 559 13.42 -8.80 -1.53
N LEU A 560 12.10 -8.66 -1.45
CA LEU A 560 11.32 -7.68 -2.22
C LEU A 560 11.79 -6.23 -2.00
N MET A 561 12.04 -5.84 -0.75
CA MET A 561 12.47 -4.48 -0.41
C MET A 561 13.88 -4.11 -0.94
N TYR A 562 14.68 -5.09 -1.33
CA TYR A 562 16.02 -4.88 -1.91
C TYR A 562 16.05 -5.12 -3.42
N TYR A 563 14.91 -5.45 -4.04
CA TYR A 563 14.83 -5.65 -5.48
C TYR A 563 15.12 -4.34 -6.23
N PRO A 564 16.14 -4.33 -7.12
CA PRO A 564 16.41 -3.20 -8.00
C PRO A 564 15.55 -3.30 -9.25
N LEU A 565 14.55 -2.42 -9.37
CA LEU A 565 13.72 -2.34 -10.57
C LEU A 565 14.55 -1.86 -11.77
N SER A 566 14.20 -2.34 -12.96
CA SER A 566 14.74 -1.89 -14.26
C SER A 566 14.70 -0.35 -14.42
N THR A 567 13.69 0.29 -13.83
CA THR A 567 13.51 1.76 -13.81
C THR A 567 14.51 2.52 -12.94
N GLY A 568 15.38 1.83 -12.19
CA GLY A 568 16.45 2.40 -11.38
C GLY A 568 16.08 2.72 -9.92
N ALA A 569 14.85 2.40 -9.50
CA ALA A 569 14.39 2.53 -8.11
C ALA A 569 14.21 1.16 -7.45
N ASN A 570 14.10 1.14 -6.12
CA ASN A 570 13.69 -0.07 -5.40
C ASN A 570 12.18 -0.06 -5.16
N VAL A 571 11.62 -1.24 -4.92
CA VAL A 571 10.25 -1.38 -4.40
C VAL A 571 10.12 -0.60 -3.10
N ARG A 572 9.10 0.25 -3.03
CA ARG A 572 8.77 1.02 -1.82
C ARG A 572 7.78 0.21 -0.96
N PHE A 573 7.74 0.47 0.35
CA PHE A 573 6.67 -0.04 1.19
C PHE A 573 5.69 1.07 1.56
N GLY A 574 4.41 0.72 1.60
CA GLY A 574 3.34 1.60 2.07
C GLY A 574 2.84 1.19 3.46
N GLY A 575 2.25 2.13 4.19
CA GLY A 575 1.42 1.85 5.35
C GLY A 575 -0.07 1.91 5.01
N LEU A 576 -0.91 1.75 6.03
CA LEU A 576 -2.37 1.86 5.91
C LEU A 576 -2.80 3.20 5.27
N ASN A 577 -2.15 4.30 5.61
CA ASN A 577 -2.47 5.62 5.07
C ASN A 577 -2.17 5.71 3.56
N GLN A 578 -1.12 5.03 3.08
CA GLN A 578 -0.81 4.97 1.65
C GLN A 578 -1.79 4.07 0.91
N LYS A 579 -2.27 2.99 1.54
CA LYS A 579 -3.32 2.14 0.95
C LYS A 579 -4.63 2.94 0.79
N ARG A 580 -5.02 3.69 1.83
CA ARG A 580 -6.15 4.63 1.79
C ARG A 580 -5.97 5.73 0.74
N GLN A 581 -4.76 6.30 0.63
CA GLN A 581 -4.43 7.30 -0.39
C GLN A 581 -4.67 6.76 -1.80
N LEU A 582 -4.22 5.54 -2.11
CA LEU A 582 -4.38 4.98 -3.46
C LEU A 582 -5.83 4.64 -3.78
N ALA A 583 -6.61 4.15 -2.80
CA ALA A 583 -8.05 3.95 -2.98
C ALA A 583 -8.76 5.28 -3.27
N PHE A 584 -8.46 6.32 -2.47
CA PHE A 584 -8.98 7.68 -2.67
C PHE A 584 -8.59 8.26 -4.03
N GLU A 585 -7.33 8.13 -4.46
CA GLU A 585 -6.87 8.62 -5.76
C GLU A 585 -7.54 7.89 -6.93
N ALA A 586 -7.89 6.61 -6.74
CA ALA A 586 -8.70 5.83 -7.69
C ALA A 586 -10.20 6.18 -7.64
N GLY A 587 -10.63 7.04 -6.70
CA GLY A 587 -12.04 7.38 -6.48
C GLY A 587 -12.85 6.28 -5.80
N LEU A 588 -12.20 5.22 -5.30
CA LEU A 588 -12.86 4.06 -4.70
C LEU A 588 -13.00 4.21 -3.17
N PRO A 589 -14.11 3.73 -2.59
CA PRO A 589 -14.26 3.70 -1.14
C PRO A 589 -13.33 2.66 -0.50
N PHE A 590 -12.77 3.02 0.66
CA PHE A 590 -11.89 2.16 1.43
C PHE A 590 -12.64 1.51 2.59
N PHE A 591 -12.77 0.18 2.58
CA PHE A 591 -13.32 -0.57 3.70
C PHE A 591 -12.35 -0.69 4.89
N PRO A 592 -12.79 -0.46 6.14
CA PRO A 592 -14.15 -0.10 6.58
C PRO A 592 -14.43 1.41 6.66
N ALA A 593 -13.43 2.26 6.41
CA ALA A 593 -13.51 3.69 6.70
C ALA A 593 -14.60 4.46 5.95
N ASP A 594 -14.91 4.05 4.71
CA ASP A 594 -15.87 4.74 3.84
C ASP A 594 -17.21 3.99 3.73
N HIS A 595 -17.49 3.00 4.60
CA HIS A 595 -18.74 2.23 4.60
C HIS A 595 -19.48 2.30 5.95
N PRO A 596 -19.98 3.47 6.35
CA PRO A 596 -20.64 3.68 7.65
C PRO A 596 -21.94 2.87 7.81
N GLY A 597 -22.54 2.37 6.71
CA GLY A 597 -23.70 1.48 6.75
C GLY A 597 -23.38 0.03 7.15
N THR A 598 -22.15 -0.28 7.57
CA THR A 598 -21.73 -1.61 8.05
C THR A 598 -21.32 -1.53 9.52
N ASN A 599 -21.46 -2.63 10.27
CA ASN A 599 -21.02 -2.70 11.67
C ASN A 599 -19.54 -2.29 11.83
N ALA A 600 -18.69 -2.80 10.95
CA ALA A 600 -17.27 -2.45 10.91
C ALA A 600 -17.00 -0.96 10.62
N GLY A 601 -17.82 -0.33 9.77
CA GLY A 601 -17.74 1.10 9.47
C GLY A 601 -18.21 1.97 10.61
N GLN A 602 -19.27 1.58 11.32
CA GLN A 602 -19.75 2.28 12.51
C GLN A 602 -18.69 2.28 13.62
N GLU A 603 -18.09 1.12 13.93
CA GLU A 603 -16.97 1.03 14.87
C GLU A 603 -15.78 1.90 14.45
N TRP A 604 -15.53 2.02 13.14
CA TRP A 604 -14.49 2.88 12.61
C TRP A 604 -14.81 4.35 12.82
N ASP A 605 -16.03 4.77 12.51
CA ASP A 605 -16.48 6.14 12.61
C ASP A 605 -16.51 6.64 14.06
N VAL A 606 -16.98 5.83 15.01
CA VAL A 606 -16.95 6.15 16.45
C VAL A 606 -15.52 6.44 16.90
N ARG A 607 -14.58 5.54 16.57
CA ARG A 607 -13.17 5.69 16.95
C ARG A 607 -12.50 6.92 16.31
N GLU A 608 -12.73 7.18 15.02
CA GLU A 608 -12.15 8.38 14.39
C GLU A 608 -12.81 9.67 14.91
N THR A 609 -14.11 9.62 15.25
CA THR A 609 -14.83 10.74 15.87
C THR A 609 -14.25 11.07 17.25
N GLU A 610 -14.03 10.09 18.12
CA GLU A 610 -13.40 10.27 19.43
C GLU A 610 -11.99 10.87 19.29
N LYS A 611 -11.21 10.35 18.33
CA LYS A 611 -9.87 10.86 18.06
C LYS A 611 -9.89 12.32 17.58
N ARG A 612 -10.77 12.67 16.63
CA ARG A 612 -10.91 14.07 16.16
C ARG A 612 -11.40 14.98 17.28
N LYS A 613 -12.32 14.52 18.11
CA LYS A 613 -12.80 15.24 19.30
C LYS A 613 -11.64 15.50 20.28
N ALA A 614 -10.86 14.48 20.63
CA ALA A 614 -9.70 14.62 21.51
C ALA A 614 -8.63 15.56 20.92
N GLU A 615 -8.37 15.49 19.61
CA GLU A 615 -7.46 16.42 18.92
C GLU A 615 -7.96 17.87 18.95
N TRP A 616 -9.27 18.09 18.88
CA TRP A 616 -9.90 19.40 18.99
C TRP A 616 -9.89 19.93 20.44
N GLU A 617 -10.22 19.09 21.43
CA GLU A 617 -10.21 19.43 22.85
C GLU A 617 -8.80 19.76 23.36
N LYS A 618 -7.78 19.09 22.81
CA LYS A 618 -6.37 19.37 23.11
C LYS A 618 -5.93 20.78 22.69
N ARG A 619 -6.63 21.41 21.75
CA ARG A 619 -6.32 22.78 21.32
C ARG A 619 -7.00 23.78 22.28
N PRO A 620 -6.29 24.81 22.75
CA PRO A 620 -6.88 25.81 23.65
C PRO A 620 -7.95 26.65 22.93
N LYS A 621 -8.81 27.30 23.73
CA LYS A 621 -9.77 28.31 23.24
C LYS A 621 -9.02 29.37 22.41
N GLY A 622 -9.60 29.79 21.27
CA GLY A 622 -8.96 30.71 20.31
C GLY A 622 -7.97 30.09 19.31
N LYS A 623 -7.58 28.81 19.48
CA LYS A 623 -6.80 28.05 18.47
C LYS A 623 -7.57 26.86 17.87
N ARG A 624 -8.74 26.56 18.42
CA ARG A 624 -9.68 25.57 17.91
C ARG A 624 -10.84 26.25 17.19
N VAL A 625 -11.39 25.58 16.18
CA VAL A 625 -12.58 26.06 15.47
C VAL A 625 -13.76 26.11 16.45
N GLN A 626 -14.48 27.23 16.49
CA GLN A 626 -15.68 27.40 17.29
C GLN A 626 -16.90 27.21 16.40
N TRP A 627 -17.43 25.99 16.40
CA TRP A 627 -18.57 25.62 15.55
C TRP A 627 -19.88 26.26 16.00
N GLU A 628 -20.06 26.52 17.30
CA GLU A 628 -21.27 27.14 17.87
C GLU A 628 -21.47 28.58 17.41
N SER A 629 -20.41 29.34 17.20
CA SER A 629 -20.48 30.74 16.78
C SER A 629 -20.39 30.92 15.26
N LEU A 630 -20.44 29.82 14.49
CA LEU A 630 -20.37 29.87 13.04
C LEU A 630 -21.64 30.54 12.50
N LYS A 631 -21.49 31.70 11.85
CA LYS A 631 -22.61 32.37 11.19
C LYS A 631 -22.83 31.71 9.83
N LEU A 632 -23.90 30.94 9.73
CA LEU A 632 -24.47 30.50 8.46
C LEU A 632 -25.38 31.60 7.91
N ALA A 633 -25.86 31.42 6.69
CA ALA A 633 -26.74 32.40 6.07
C ALA A 633 -28.12 32.42 6.75
N GLU A 634 -28.88 33.49 6.48
CA GLU A 634 -30.26 33.70 6.98
C GLU A 634 -30.34 33.76 8.52
N GLY A 635 -29.29 34.25 9.19
CA GLY A 635 -29.28 34.40 10.65
C GLY A 635 -29.09 33.09 11.42
N ARG A 636 -28.85 31.96 10.74
CA ARG A 636 -28.53 30.67 11.38
C ARG A 636 -27.16 30.73 12.04
N ILE A 637 -27.11 30.38 13.32
CA ILE A 637 -25.87 30.35 14.12
C ILE A 637 -25.61 28.92 14.56
N GLY A 638 -24.39 28.45 14.35
CA GLY A 638 -23.95 27.11 14.69
C GLY A 638 -23.67 26.23 13.47
N GLU A 639 -22.98 25.14 13.72
CA GLU A 639 -22.67 24.12 12.73
C GLU A 639 -23.83 23.13 12.60
N VAL A 640 -24.10 22.67 11.37
CA VAL A 640 -25.12 21.65 11.12
C VAL A 640 -24.56 20.30 11.55
N GLY A 641 -25.06 19.76 12.66
CA GLY A 641 -24.58 18.53 13.30
C GLY A 641 -23.22 18.72 14.01
N LYS A 642 -22.54 17.61 14.33
CA LYS A 642 -21.22 17.66 15.01
C LYS A 642 -20.11 18.08 14.04
N GLY A 643 -19.36 19.15 14.34
CA GLY A 643 -18.32 19.66 13.44
C GLY A 643 -17.10 18.74 13.25
N TRP A 644 -16.84 17.82 14.17
CA TRP A 644 -15.72 16.88 14.14
C TRP A 644 -16.10 15.46 13.68
N ALA A 645 -17.38 15.24 13.36
CA ALA A 645 -17.92 13.93 13.00
C ALA A 645 -18.79 14.01 11.75
N CYS A 646 -19.01 12.86 11.12
CA CYS A 646 -20.10 12.68 10.18
C CYS A 646 -21.34 12.30 10.99
N ASP A 647 -22.28 13.22 11.17
CA ASP A 647 -23.43 13.00 12.05
C ASP A 647 -24.54 12.25 11.32
N TRP A 648 -24.34 10.93 11.18
CA TRP A 648 -25.28 10.03 10.50
C TRP A 648 -26.63 9.91 11.23
N ASP A 649 -26.66 10.16 12.55
CA ASP A 649 -27.89 10.18 13.34
C ASP A 649 -28.77 11.35 12.93
N MET A 650 -28.18 12.54 12.80
CA MET A 650 -28.92 13.73 12.38
C MET A 650 -29.52 13.60 10.98
N LEU A 651 -28.88 12.84 10.08
CA LEU A 651 -29.33 12.64 8.71
C LEU A 651 -30.63 11.82 8.62
N ARG A 652 -30.91 10.99 9.65
CA ARG A 652 -32.10 10.12 9.76
C ARG A 652 -33.39 10.86 10.13
N GLY A 653 -33.31 12.09 10.63
CA GLY A 653 -34.49 12.93 10.89
C GLY A 653 -35.21 12.73 12.24
N ASP A 654 -34.97 11.62 12.95
CA ASP A 654 -35.64 11.32 14.23
C ASP A 654 -34.79 11.71 15.45
N THR A 655 -35.22 12.74 16.18
CA THR A 655 -34.62 13.15 17.46
C THR A 655 -35.16 12.39 18.68
N ASP A 656 -36.27 11.65 18.54
CA ASP A 656 -37.11 11.30 19.71
C ASP A 656 -37.13 9.81 20.10
N ALA A 657 -36.52 8.88 19.35
CA ALA A 657 -36.49 7.46 19.71
C ALA A 657 -35.33 7.13 20.67
N THR A 658 -35.48 6.30 21.69
CA THR A 658 -34.37 5.80 22.55
C THR A 658 -33.34 4.97 21.75
N SER A 659 -32.06 4.95 22.15
CA SER A 659 -30.94 4.44 21.33
C SER A 659 -30.96 2.95 20.99
N GLU A 660 -31.76 2.12 21.66
CA GLU A 660 -31.69 0.65 21.58
C GLU A 660 -32.64 0.02 20.54
N THR A 661 -33.65 0.74 20.04
CA THR A 661 -34.66 0.22 19.08
C THR A 661 -34.56 0.86 17.69
N ARG A 662 -33.51 1.66 17.42
CA ARG A 662 -33.39 2.41 16.17
C ARG A 662 -32.88 1.54 15.02
N PRO A 663 -33.52 1.55 13.83
CA PRO A 663 -33.00 0.86 12.67
C PRO A 663 -31.68 1.50 12.20
N SER A 664 -30.69 0.66 11.94
CA SER A 664 -29.36 1.08 11.48
C SER A 664 -29.39 1.47 10.00
N LEU A 665 -28.68 2.54 9.65
CA LEU A 665 -28.37 2.82 8.24
C LEU A 665 -27.62 1.64 7.64
N TYR A 666 -27.90 1.33 6.38
CA TYR A 666 -27.27 0.22 5.68
C TYR A 666 -26.65 0.65 4.36
N GLN A 667 -25.64 -0.11 3.91
CA GLN A 667 -24.91 0.16 2.69
C GLN A 667 -25.58 -0.51 1.48
N VAL A 668 -26.02 0.27 0.51
CA VAL A 668 -26.56 -0.22 -0.76
C VAL A 668 -25.40 -0.57 -1.72
N PRO A 669 -25.49 -1.69 -2.44
CA PRO A 669 -24.61 -1.99 -3.58
C PRO A 669 -24.63 -0.90 -4.66
N SER A 670 -23.49 -0.60 -5.26
CA SER A 670 -23.37 0.44 -6.30
C SER A 670 -24.31 0.22 -7.48
N PHE A 671 -24.48 -1.03 -7.95
CA PHE A 671 -25.37 -1.31 -9.08
C PHE A 671 -26.86 -1.02 -8.80
N LEU A 672 -27.35 -1.24 -7.56
CA LEU A 672 -28.72 -0.89 -7.18
C LEU A 672 -28.89 0.62 -7.07
N ALA A 673 -27.86 1.32 -6.59
CA ALA A 673 -27.86 2.78 -6.54
C ALA A 673 -27.81 3.39 -7.95
N ASP A 674 -27.02 2.82 -8.86
CA ASP A 674 -26.95 3.22 -10.28
C ASP A 674 -28.30 3.00 -10.97
N GLU A 675 -28.97 1.88 -10.71
CA GLU A 675 -30.30 1.62 -11.24
C GLU A 675 -31.34 2.61 -10.68
N ALA A 676 -31.31 2.90 -9.38
CA ALA A 676 -32.22 3.85 -8.74
C ALA A 676 -32.02 5.29 -9.26
N THR A 677 -30.78 5.72 -9.48
CA THR A 677 -30.49 7.04 -10.04
C THR A 677 -30.80 7.12 -11.53
N SER A 678 -30.56 6.05 -12.29
CA SER A 678 -30.92 6.00 -13.73
C SER A 678 -32.43 5.98 -13.94
N SER A 679 -33.17 5.22 -13.13
CA SER A 679 -34.64 5.14 -13.19
C SER A 679 -35.35 6.29 -12.48
N ARG A 680 -34.60 7.10 -11.69
CA ARG A 680 -35.12 8.15 -10.81
C ARG A 680 -36.18 7.67 -9.82
N LYS A 681 -36.16 6.39 -9.47
CA LYS A 681 -37.12 5.73 -8.56
C LYS A 681 -36.37 4.84 -7.58
N THR A 682 -36.88 4.76 -6.35
CA THR A 682 -36.28 3.93 -5.29
C THR A 682 -37.10 2.67 -4.99
N ASP A 683 -38.08 2.32 -5.83
CA ASP A 683 -39.05 1.24 -5.58
C ASP A 683 -38.40 -0.14 -5.37
N LYS A 684 -37.24 -0.38 -5.99
CA LYS A 684 -36.49 -1.64 -5.88
C LYS A 684 -35.59 -1.72 -4.64
N VAL A 685 -35.46 -0.64 -3.88
CA VAL A 685 -34.58 -0.55 -2.72
C VAL A 685 -35.42 -0.65 -1.44
N PRO A 686 -35.24 -1.70 -0.61
CA PRO A 686 -35.95 -1.81 0.67
C PRO A 686 -35.64 -0.62 1.58
N ASN A 687 -36.61 -0.05 2.29
CA ASN A 687 -36.37 1.03 3.26
C ASN A 687 -35.42 2.15 2.75
N PRO A 688 -35.78 2.85 1.66
CA PRO A 688 -34.88 3.77 0.95
C PRO A 688 -34.45 5.00 1.78
N ASP A 689 -35.20 5.31 2.85
CA ASP A 689 -34.88 6.36 3.82
C ASP A 689 -33.62 6.08 4.66
N LEU A 690 -33.22 4.80 4.78
CA LEU A 690 -32.04 4.37 5.56
C LEU A 690 -30.87 3.90 4.67
N ALA A 691 -31.07 3.96 3.36
CA ALA A 691 -30.19 3.40 2.35
C ALA A 691 -29.05 4.37 2.02
N LEU A 692 -27.82 4.02 2.38
CA LEU A 692 -26.61 4.79 2.06
C LEU A 692 -25.96 4.28 0.78
N THR A 693 -25.51 5.20 -0.07
CA THR A 693 -24.68 4.88 -1.24
C THR A 693 -23.36 5.64 -1.21
N ASN A 694 -22.31 4.98 -1.71
CA ASN A 694 -20.99 5.57 -1.87
C ASN A 694 -20.95 6.49 -3.09
N VAL A 695 -20.43 7.69 -2.91
CA VAL A 695 -20.26 8.67 -3.99
C VAL A 695 -18.85 9.24 -4.01
N CYS A 696 -18.28 9.39 -5.20
CA CYS A 696 -17.13 10.22 -5.46
C CYS A 696 -17.59 11.59 -5.94
N VAL A 697 -17.16 12.64 -5.25
CA VAL A 697 -17.53 14.02 -5.50
C VAL A 697 -16.33 14.78 -6.04
N THR A 698 -16.48 15.42 -7.20
CA THR A 698 -15.45 16.22 -7.87
C THR A 698 -15.83 17.70 -7.80
N ILE A 699 -15.03 18.51 -7.13
CA ILE A 699 -15.28 19.95 -7.01
C ILE A 699 -15.03 20.63 -8.36
N ILE A 700 -15.98 21.45 -8.83
CA ILE A 700 -15.86 22.19 -10.09
C ILE A 700 -15.06 23.48 -9.90
N GLY A 701 -15.27 24.16 -8.76
CA GLY A 701 -14.63 25.43 -8.43
C GLY A 701 -13.28 25.29 -7.70
N ARG A 702 -12.83 26.40 -7.11
CA ARG A 702 -11.65 26.39 -6.22
C ARG A 702 -12.04 25.81 -4.86
N GLY A 703 -11.06 25.26 -4.15
CA GLY A 703 -11.15 24.80 -2.75
C GLY A 703 -11.26 23.29 -2.58
N ALA A 704 -10.76 22.78 -1.45
CA ALA A 704 -10.68 21.35 -1.16
C ALA A 704 -11.66 20.93 -0.05
N PRO A 705 -12.43 19.84 -0.24
CA PRO A 705 -13.24 19.28 0.82
C PRO A 705 -12.30 18.65 1.84
N THR A 706 -12.61 18.81 3.11
CA THR A 706 -11.95 18.09 4.21
C THR A 706 -12.78 16.87 4.61
N ASP A 707 -12.19 15.97 5.38
CA ASP A 707 -12.95 14.95 6.10
C ASP A 707 -14.10 15.60 6.90
N CYS A 708 -15.23 14.90 6.98
CA CYS A 708 -16.47 15.36 7.63
C CYS A 708 -17.11 16.59 6.96
N ALA A 709 -16.77 16.93 5.70
CA ALA A 709 -17.52 17.93 4.95
C ALA A 709 -18.97 17.47 4.71
N ARG A 710 -19.90 18.41 4.67
CA ARG A 710 -21.34 18.20 4.47
C ARG A 710 -21.65 18.22 2.98
N ILE A 711 -22.49 17.28 2.53
CA ILE A 711 -22.98 17.19 1.15
C ILE A 711 -24.46 17.56 1.16
N TYR A 712 -24.80 18.60 0.40
CA TYR A 712 -26.15 19.08 0.20
C TYR A 712 -26.61 18.80 -1.23
N ARG A 713 -27.90 18.49 -1.40
CA ARG A 713 -28.53 18.50 -2.72
C ARG A 713 -28.73 19.94 -3.20
N LEU A 714 -29.04 20.11 -4.48
CA LEU A 714 -29.51 21.40 -4.98
C LEU A 714 -30.86 21.73 -4.33
N PRO A 715 -31.07 22.99 -3.89
CA PRO A 715 -32.35 23.41 -3.31
C PRO A 715 -33.52 23.03 -4.22
N THR A 716 -34.53 22.40 -3.63
CA THR A 716 -35.81 22.09 -4.31
C THR A 716 -36.90 23.09 -3.95
N ALA A 717 -36.89 23.62 -2.72
CA ALA A 717 -37.86 24.60 -2.24
C ALA A 717 -37.58 26.03 -2.77
N ASP A 718 -36.30 26.40 -2.91
CA ASP A 718 -35.89 27.73 -3.37
C ASP A 718 -35.36 27.68 -4.82
N ALA A 719 -36.21 28.06 -5.77
CA ALA A 719 -35.90 28.07 -7.19
C ALA A 719 -34.84 29.13 -7.58
N ASP A 720 -34.78 30.25 -6.86
CA ASP A 720 -33.84 31.34 -7.14
C ASP A 720 -32.44 30.96 -6.67
N LEU A 721 -32.33 30.39 -5.48
CA LEU A 721 -31.05 29.88 -4.97
C LEU A 721 -30.53 28.75 -5.87
N ARG A 722 -31.41 27.86 -6.33
CA ARG A 722 -31.08 26.82 -7.32
C ARG A 722 -30.53 27.44 -8.61
N ARG A 723 -31.17 28.46 -9.16
CA ARG A 723 -30.71 29.16 -10.37
C ARG A 723 -29.33 29.78 -10.17
N LYS A 724 -29.08 30.41 -9.01
CA LYS A 724 -27.76 30.97 -8.65
C LYS A 724 -26.66 29.90 -8.59
N TRP A 725 -26.96 28.72 -8.04
CA TRP A 725 -26.02 27.60 -8.05
C TRP A 725 -25.77 27.03 -9.45
N LEU A 726 -26.82 26.88 -10.26
CA LEU A 726 -26.71 26.41 -11.63
C LEU A 726 -25.89 27.36 -12.51
N ALA A 727 -25.97 28.67 -12.27
CA ALA A 727 -25.16 29.68 -12.97
C ALA A 727 -23.65 29.53 -12.74
N LEU A 728 -23.22 28.85 -11.66
CA LEU A 728 -21.81 28.53 -11.41
C LEU A 728 -21.32 27.32 -12.22
N THR A 729 -22.21 26.60 -12.90
CA THR A 729 -21.82 25.46 -13.72
C THR A 729 -21.13 25.98 -14.97
N PRO A 730 -19.90 25.52 -15.29
CA PRO A 730 -19.27 25.86 -16.56
C PRO A 730 -20.14 25.27 -17.66
N GLY A 731 -20.85 26.12 -18.41
CA GLY A 731 -21.69 25.69 -19.52
C GLY A 731 -20.89 24.86 -20.53
N PRO A 732 -21.53 23.92 -21.25
CA PRO A 732 -20.91 23.36 -22.43
C PRO A 732 -20.52 24.54 -23.30
N GLN A 733 -19.24 24.71 -23.56
CA GLN A 733 -18.79 25.70 -24.55
C GLN A 733 -19.59 25.39 -25.80
N THR A 734 -20.55 26.26 -26.14
CA THR A 734 -20.93 26.43 -27.52
C THR A 734 -19.60 26.57 -28.23
N LYS A 735 -19.27 25.61 -29.08
CA LYS A 735 -18.30 25.81 -30.14
C LYS A 735 -18.92 26.86 -31.08
N SER A 736 -19.21 28.07 -30.60
CA SER A 736 -19.34 29.21 -31.47
C SER A 736 -17.95 29.38 -32.04
N SER A 737 -17.82 29.09 -33.32
CA SER A 737 -16.70 29.42 -34.18
C SER A 737 -16.38 30.93 -34.24
N ALA A 738 -16.95 31.75 -33.35
CA ALA A 738 -16.32 32.99 -32.97
C ALA A 738 -14.98 32.63 -32.34
N LYS A 739 -13.90 32.82 -33.10
CA LYS A 739 -12.55 32.96 -32.58
C LYS A 739 -12.63 33.86 -31.35
N ARG A 740 -12.77 33.27 -30.16
CA ARG A 740 -12.18 33.83 -28.95
C ARG A 740 -10.71 33.88 -29.31
N LYS A 741 -10.30 35.02 -29.90
CA LYS A 741 -9.02 35.60 -29.57
C LYS A 741 -9.03 35.58 -28.06
N THR A 742 -8.49 34.51 -27.50
CA THR A 742 -7.83 34.59 -26.22
C THR A 742 -6.96 35.83 -26.41
N ALA A 743 -7.40 36.96 -25.85
CA ALA A 743 -6.45 37.94 -25.42
C ALA A 743 -5.49 37.09 -24.59
N GLN A 744 -4.34 36.75 -25.20
CA GLN A 744 -3.20 36.30 -24.44
C GLN A 744 -3.19 37.27 -23.28
N LEU A 745 -3.35 36.78 -22.04
CA LEU A 745 -2.98 37.54 -20.87
C LEU A 745 -1.68 38.21 -21.26
N LEU A 746 -1.74 39.54 -21.48
CA LEU A 746 -0.62 40.27 -22.05
C LEU A 746 0.54 39.92 -21.12
N ARG A 747 1.56 39.28 -21.68
CA ARG A 747 2.68 38.81 -20.87
C ARG A 747 3.21 40.05 -20.17
N MET A 748 3.27 40.03 -18.84
CA MET A 748 3.67 41.19 -18.04
C MET A 748 4.91 41.82 -18.71
N PRO A 749 4.86 43.10 -19.11
CA PRO A 749 5.94 43.69 -19.89
C PRO A 749 7.26 43.52 -19.14
N ALA A 750 8.35 43.30 -19.88
CA ALA A 750 9.66 43.14 -19.27
C ALA A 750 10.01 44.40 -18.43
N PRO A 751 10.84 44.29 -17.37
CA PRO A 751 11.12 45.41 -16.47
C PRO A 751 11.69 46.65 -17.17
N ASP A 752 12.31 46.44 -18.33
CA ASP A 752 12.94 47.42 -19.23
C ASP A 752 12.00 47.95 -20.32
N ALA A 753 10.72 47.54 -20.34
CA ALA A 753 9.76 48.02 -21.32
C ALA A 753 9.39 49.51 -21.08
N PRO A 754 9.14 50.30 -22.14
CA PRO A 754 8.73 51.70 -22.03
C PRO A 754 7.45 51.88 -21.19
N GLU A 755 7.37 52.97 -20.42
CA GLU A 755 6.29 53.24 -19.46
C GLU A 755 4.88 53.20 -20.07
N ARG A 756 4.74 53.65 -21.33
CA ARG A 756 3.49 53.57 -22.09
C ARG A 756 2.96 52.14 -22.26
N VAL A 757 3.85 51.14 -22.31
CA VAL A 757 3.50 49.72 -22.48
C VAL A 757 2.99 49.15 -21.17
N HIS A 758 3.60 49.54 -20.05
CA HIS A 758 3.11 49.20 -18.71
C HIS A 758 1.75 49.84 -18.42
N GLN A 759 1.55 51.11 -18.81
CA GLN A 759 0.26 51.80 -18.66
C GLN A 759 -0.83 51.18 -19.54
N ALA A 760 -0.53 50.86 -20.80
CA ALA A 760 -1.47 50.17 -21.69
C ALA A 760 -1.84 48.76 -21.18
N PHE A 761 -0.87 48.03 -20.60
CA PHE A 761 -1.11 46.74 -19.95
C PHE A 761 -2.02 46.88 -18.72
N LEU A 762 -1.77 47.87 -17.88
CA LEU A 762 -2.60 48.17 -16.70
C LEU A 762 -4.02 48.58 -17.08
N ALA A 763 -4.17 49.46 -18.07
CA ALA A 763 -5.48 49.89 -18.59
C ALA A 763 -6.26 48.72 -19.21
N ALA A 764 -5.61 47.87 -19.99
CA ALA A 764 -6.23 46.66 -20.54
C ALA A 764 -6.65 45.67 -19.43
N SER A 765 -5.83 45.51 -18.38
CA SER A 765 -6.17 44.69 -17.22
C SER A 765 -7.31 45.24 -16.37
N LEU A 766 -7.55 46.56 -16.40
CA LEU A 766 -8.68 47.21 -15.72
C LEU A 766 -9.99 47.04 -16.51
N LEU A 767 -9.93 47.10 -17.86
CA LEU A 767 -11.07 46.97 -18.75
C LEU A 767 -11.57 45.52 -18.91
N ASP A 768 -10.70 44.52 -18.79
CA ASP A 768 -11.10 43.09 -18.73
C ASP A 768 -11.79 42.72 -17.39
N GLY A 769 -11.93 43.68 -16.47
CA GLY A 769 -12.47 43.50 -15.12
C GLY A 769 -13.98 43.29 -15.00
N ASP A 770 -14.75 43.46 -16.07
CA ASP A 770 -16.23 43.47 -16.03
C ASP A 770 -16.89 42.08 -16.11
N LYS A 771 -16.11 41.00 -16.27
CA LYS A 771 -16.56 39.62 -16.02
C LYS A 771 -15.73 38.98 -14.92
N LYS A 772 -15.77 39.54 -13.71
CA LYS A 772 -15.27 38.83 -12.53
C LYS A 772 -16.15 37.60 -12.30
N ASP A 773 -15.58 36.42 -12.53
CA ASP A 773 -16.17 35.16 -12.05
C ASP A 773 -16.58 35.35 -10.57
N VAL A 774 -17.80 34.95 -10.22
CA VAL A 774 -18.33 35.11 -8.86
C VAL A 774 -17.37 34.44 -7.87
N GLN A 775 -16.73 35.24 -7.01
CA GLN A 775 -15.76 34.73 -6.06
C GLN A 775 -16.45 34.00 -4.91
N ALA A 776 -15.96 32.81 -4.56
CA ALA A 776 -16.49 32.03 -3.45
C ALA A 776 -16.45 32.83 -2.14
N GLY A 777 -17.62 33.03 -1.52
CA GLY A 777 -17.77 33.85 -0.31
C GLY A 777 -17.92 35.36 -0.54
N GLY A 778 -18.02 35.82 -1.79
CA GLY A 778 -18.42 37.19 -2.13
C GLY A 778 -19.90 37.45 -1.88
N LYS A 779 -20.33 38.71 -1.92
CA LYS A 779 -21.74 39.11 -1.69
C LYS A 779 -22.72 38.45 -2.66
N ASP A 780 -22.30 38.25 -3.90
CA ASP A 780 -23.13 37.66 -4.96
C ASP A 780 -23.01 36.13 -5.04
N TYR A 781 -22.24 35.51 -4.13
CA TYR A 781 -22.05 34.06 -4.13
C TYR A 781 -23.26 33.35 -3.52
N PRO A 782 -23.70 32.21 -4.09
CA PRO A 782 -24.87 31.51 -3.58
C PRO A 782 -24.70 31.06 -2.13
N VAL A 783 -25.79 31.18 -1.37
CA VAL A 783 -25.89 30.76 0.01
C VAL A 783 -25.93 29.23 0.12
N VAL A 784 -25.41 28.70 1.22
CA VAL A 784 -25.48 27.27 1.54
C VAL A 784 -26.94 26.87 1.86
N PRO A 785 -27.45 25.79 1.25
CA PRO A 785 -28.81 25.29 1.51
C PRO A 785 -29.08 24.96 2.99
N ASP A 786 -30.35 24.74 3.31
CA ASP A 786 -30.76 24.40 4.67
C ASP A 786 -30.51 22.93 5.06
N LYS A 787 -30.70 22.61 6.36
CA LYS A 787 -30.59 21.25 6.90
C LYS A 787 -31.47 20.25 6.15
N GLY A 788 -32.62 20.67 5.63
CA GLY A 788 -33.50 19.82 4.81
C GLY A 788 -32.82 19.27 3.55
N ASP A 789 -31.87 20.02 2.98
CA ASP A 789 -31.12 19.62 1.79
C ASP A 789 -29.83 18.86 2.10
N LEU A 790 -29.52 18.62 3.38
CA LEU A 790 -28.37 17.77 3.75
C LEU A 790 -28.67 16.31 3.39
N ILE A 791 -27.83 15.74 2.53
CA ILE A 791 -27.98 14.38 2.01
C ILE A 791 -26.88 13.43 2.44
N GLY A 792 -25.74 13.93 2.96
CA GLY A 792 -24.66 13.06 3.42
C GLY A 792 -23.39 13.79 3.83
N PHE A 793 -22.31 13.03 3.95
CA PHE A 793 -21.01 13.53 4.40
C PHE A 793 -19.85 12.94 3.60
N VAL A 794 -18.80 13.74 3.44
CA VAL A 794 -17.51 13.32 2.88
C VAL A 794 -16.70 12.62 3.97
N THR A 795 -16.33 11.36 3.75
CA THR A 795 -15.51 10.56 4.67
C THR A 795 -14.02 10.80 4.45
N ALA A 796 -13.61 11.03 3.20
CA ALA A 796 -12.23 11.35 2.83
C ALA A 796 -12.20 12.44 1.75
N GLY A 797 -11.65 13.61 2.06
CA GLY A 797 -11.56 14.75 1.13
C GLY A 797 -10.12 15.23 0.96
N ASN A 798 -9.64 15.37 -0.28
CA ASN A 798 -8.32 15.93 -0.56
C ASN A 798 -8.13 16.33 -2.04
N TYR A 799 -6.96 16.90 -2.36
CA TYR A 799 -6.52 17.03 -3.74
C TYR A 799 -6.14 15.65 -4.32
N ASN A 800 -6.79 15.23 -5.40
CA ASN A 800 -6.51 13.97 -6.08
C ASN A 800 -5.40 14.16 -7.12
N LEU A 801 -4.26 13.50 -6.88
CA LEU A 801 -3.12 13.55 -7.81
C LEU A 801 -3.37 12.78 -9.11
N GLY A 802 -4.25 11.78 -9.11
CA GLY A 802 -4.60 10.98 -10.29
C GLY A 802 -5.43 11.76 -11.30
N GLU A 803 -6.42 12.51 -10.83
CA GLU A 803 -7.27 13.34 -11.71
C GLU A 803 -6.73 14.76 -11.93
N GLY A 804 -5.79 15.21 -11.08
CA GLY A 804 -5.31 16.60 -11.10
C GLY A 804 -6.40 17.61 -10.68
N ARG A 805 -7.41 17.13 -9.95
CA ARG A 805 -8.56 17.90 -9.46
C ARG A 805 -8.77 17.60 -7.98
N VAL A 806 -9.61 18.40 -7.36
CA VAL A 806 -10.05 18.18 -6.00
C VAL A 806 -11.22 17.19 -6.00
N THR A 807 -11.09 16.11 -5.25
CA THR A 807 -12.16 15.13 -5.09
C THR A 807 -12.44 14.82 -3.61
N GLY A 808 -13.56 14.16 -3.36
CA GLY A 808 -13.95 13.64 -2.06
C GLY A 808 -14.69 12.32 -2.23
N VAL A 809 -14.40 11.33 -1.39
CA VAL A 809 -15.23 10.14 -1.25
C VAL A 809 -16.17 10.38 -0.07
N GLY A 810 -17.46 10.11 -0.27
CA GLY A 810 -18.49 10.32 0.73
C GLY A 810 -19.61 9.30 0.63
N ASN A 811 -20.54 9.40 1.58
CA ASN A 811 -21.75 8.60 1.59
C ASN A 811 -22.97 9.51 1.67
N VAL A 812 -24.01 9.19 0.91
CA VAL A 812 -25.26 9.96 0.83
C VAL A 812 -26.48 9.04 0.93
N LEU A 813 -27.59 9.57 1.43
CA LEU A 813 -28.88 8.86 1.42
C LEU A 813 -29.42 8.77 0.00
N LEU A 814 -29.72 7.55 -0.45
CA LEU A 814 -30.13 7.29 -1.82
C LEU A 814 -31.46 7.98 -2.17
N LYS A 815 -32.45 7.94 -1.27
CA LYS A 815 -33.74 8.60 -1.51
C LYS A 815 -33.60 10.10 -1.72
N LYS A 816 -32.92 10.79 -0.79
CA LYS A 816 -32.71 12.24 -0.90
C LYS A 816 -31.84 12.63 -2.10
N LEU A 817 -30.89 11.75 -2.48
CA LEU A 817 -30.09 11.92 -3.68
C LEU A 817 -30.98 11.89 -4.93
N VAL A 818 -31.85 10.89 -5.05
CA VAL A 818 -32.75 10.71 -6.20
C VAL A 818 -33.77 11.84 -6.30
N GLU A 819 -34.39 12.24 -5.19
CA GLU A 819 -35.30 13.39 -5.12
C GLU A 819 -34.63 14.72 -5.48
N GLY A 820 -33.33 14.84 -5.21
CA GLY A 820 -32.55 16.06 -5.45
C GLY A 820 -32.05 16.22 -6.89
N MET A 821 -32.20 15.21 -7.75
CA MET A 821 -31.68 15.25 -9.12
C MET A 821 -32.42 16.29 -9.97
N GLY A 822 -31.67 17.05 -10.77
CA GLY A 822 -32.26 18.00 -11.71
C GLY A 822 -32.94 17.32 -12.89
N VAL A 823 -33.95 18.01 -13.45
CA VAL A 823 -34.63 17.57 -14.68
C VAL A 823 -33.72 17.75 -15.90
N GLU A 824 -32.82 18.74 -15.87
CA GLU A 824 -31.90 19.07 -16.96
C GLU A 824 -30.66 18.15 -16.99
N GLN A 825 -30.30 17.66 -18.19
CA GLN A 825 -29.17 16.73 -18.42
C GLN A 825 -27.81 17.20 -17.84
N ASN A 826 -27.57 18.51 -17.75
CA ASN A 826 -26.32 19.06 -17.21
C ASN A 826 -26.31 19.23 -15.68
N ALA A 827 -27.47 19.09 -15.03
CA ALA A 827 -27.67 19.29 -13.60
C ALA A 827 -27.96 18.00 -12.82
N GLU A 828 -28.03 16.85 -13.49
CA GLU A 828 -28.45 15.57 -12.90
C GLU A 828 -27.51 15.10 -11.78
N SER A 829 -26.20 15.37 -11.93
CA SER A 829 -25.15 14.91 -11.01
C SER A 829 -24.52 16.02 -10.16
N LEU A 830 -25.22 17.14 -9.95
CA LEU A 830 -24.68 18.25 -9.15
C LEU A 830 -25.03 18.13 -7.67
N CYS A 831 -24.09 18.53 -6.81
CA CYS A 831 -24.28 18.70 -5.38
C CYS A 831 -23.45 19.88 -4.85
N ILE A 832 -23.71 20.27 -3.60
CA ILE A 832 -22.99 21.35 -2.92
C ILE A 832 -22.23 20.74 -1.74
N VAL A 833 -20.93 21.03 -1.64
CA VAL A 833 -20.07 20.54 -0.56
C VAL A 833 -19.60 21.70 0.31
N ARG A 834 -19.72 21.57 1.63
CA ARG A 834 -19.25 22.56 2.61
C ARG A 834 -18.38 21.92 3.68
N ASN A 835 -17.23 22.51 3.96
CA ASN A 835 -16.37 22.07 5.06
C ASN A 835 -16.97 22.44 6.43
N ALA A 836 -16.74 21.60 7.43
CA ALA A 836 -17.12 21.93 8.80
C ALA A 836 -16.34 23.15 9.29
N GLY A 837 -17.03 24.16 9.83
CA GLY A 837 -16.44 25.44 10.22
C GLY A 837 -16.26 26.46 9.10
N GLU A 838 -16.60 26.13 7.84
CA GLU A 838 -16.70 27.11 6.74
C GLU A 838 -18.18 27.44 6.49
N SER A 839 -18.48 28.71 6.20
CA SER A 839 -19.82 29.16 5.79
C SER A 839 -20.06 29.06 4.27
N VAL A 840 -19.01 28.79 3.49
CA VAL A 840 -19.05 28.81 2.02
C VAL A 840 -19.21 27.39 1.47
N GLY A 841 -20.28 27.16 0.71
CA GLY A 841 -20.47 25.93 -0.06
C GLY A 841 -19.73 25.98 -1.39
N ARG A 842 -19.42 24.82 -1.98
CA ARG A 842 -18.76 24.70 -3.28
C ARG A 842 -19.54 23.75 -4.17
N LEU A 843 -19.75 24.15 -5.43
CA LEU A 843 -20.43 23.31 -6.40
C LEU A 843 -19.53 22.13 -6.80
N ALA A 844 -20.11 20.94 -6.83
CA ALA A 844 -19.43 19.70 -7.14
C ALA A 844 -20.30 18.77 -7.99
N LYS A 845 -19.65 17.83 -8.68
CA LYS A 845 -20.31 16.72 -9.38
C LYS A 845 -20.13 15.44 -8.59
N TRP A 846 -21.20 14.70 -8.36
CA TRP A 846 -21.12 13.38 -7.74
C TRP A 846 -21.20 12.26 -8.78
N LYS A 847 -20.61 11.13 -8.47
CA LYS A 847 -20.68 9.88 -9.24
C LYS A 847 -20.77 8.73 -8.25
N ILE A 848 -21.65 7.75 -8.48
CA ILE A 848 -21.74 6.54 -7.66
C ILE A 848 -20.51 5.66 -7.90
N VAL A 849 -20.00 5.06 -6.81
CA VAL A 849 -18.81 4.19 -6.85
C VAL A 849 -19.00 2.92 -6.05
#